data_AF-A0A8T5KQH0-F1
#
_entry.id   AF-A0A8T5KQH0-F1
#
_cell.length_a   1.000
_cell.length_b   1.000
_cell.length_c   1.000
_cell.angle_alpha   90.00
_cell.angle_beta   90.00
_cell.angle_gamma   90.00
#
_symmetry.space_group_name_H-M   'P 1'
#
loop_
_entity.id
_entity.type
_entity.pdbx_description
1 polymer ?
#
loop_
_entity_poly.entity_id
_entity_poly.type
_entity_poly.pdbx_seq_one_letter_code
_entity_poly.pdbx_strand_id
1 'polypeptide(L)'
;KTTSIPMLAYLWFLLEHNVSILICGGVSTGKCISPDDYIQLADGEILRAEELHEKAIKNKAPVNLLTLSDNPLKIEPVRVNKFWRMDSDKLFTVSTNRGISISATPEHPFFCMRDGEIIQIRADKLKPGDILASVRRVPIKGKTQNINMMEYETGIYTRDAKPLLNRIMKSYGFSKKDASKKMNINYLTFNSWFGQNAIPLKELKRFLEITNYNKDVQIKRLSSRRSSKNIRNITKTSPELASILGYVIGDGNIDKNTTNFHNSNHVLRKRFSYLVKDVFGIGTTTQHFESRTSRVQIYSFVVSEILNKVFGIPNRKKSRNADIPKLILKSSSREVSYFLSALFDCESYVSNKECEIEFSTSSEKLAKKIPYLLQRFGIISKVSTKKINGKKYYRLMISGSDNLKLFKENIGYSHPEKKRRLDRILRKTKNYITNVDLVPVNKVIRDICQHHGINNTQLAKNTYLKRESIRDIINERVRPQRQTLKKIACGFEKIGLNDLRVKYLMFLAESDIMWDKVKEVKPHKNKKGFVYDVTVDGTHNFVAGNFGGLVVSNTTYLNILSMFIHPEKKIVSIEDTREINLSHENWIPSVARTGFGMPEASGKRYGEVDMFDLLKESFRMNPDYIIVGEIRGKEAYVMFQGMSSGHPSIGTMHAGSIEDVIKRLESPPIELSTSLIESLDILIVMTSSSEKGKSVRRVKEVVEIQSIDSKTGKAHAIRTFNWIPATDKFKDSMQNSEILRRISFETGTPYSQIVKEIETRKKVLEWMERNGIYQFAEVADILNLYYKEPKIVMKWVEDNKLPSRAQLQAKLKKRWESSTELEFISD
;
A
#
# COMPACT_ATOMS: atom_id res chain seq x y z
N LYS A 1 -3.41 -16.81 19.74
CA LYS A 1 -3.98 -17.43 18.52
C LYS A 1 -2.90 -17.99 17.59
N THR A 2 -1.92 -17.19 17.14
CA THR A 2 -0.82 -17.69 16.28
C THR A 2 0.08 -18.71 16.99
N THR A 3 0.26 -18.52 18.28
CA THR A 3 1.07 -19.34 19.19
C THR A 3 0.28 -19.58 20.48
N SER A 4 0.68 -20.60 21.25
CA SER A 4 0.18 -20.85 22.61
C SER A 4 0.97 -20.02 23.64
N ILE A 5 0.38 -19.78 24.82
CA ILE A 5 1.06 -19.09 25.93
C ILE A 5 2.25 -19.90 26.47
N PRO A 6 2.16 -21.23 26.69
CA PRO A 6 3.32 -22.03 27.08
C PRO A 6 4.50 -21.89 26.10
N MET A 7 4.21 -21.88 24.79
CA MET A 7 5.25 -21.68 23.76
C MET A 7 5.87 -20.28 23.85
N LEU A 8 5.08 -19.23 24.09
CA LEU A 8 5.61 -17.87 24.27
C LEU A 8 6.47 -17.76 25.54
N ALA A 9 6.06 -18.39 26.64
CA ALA A 9 6.85 -18.39 27.88
C ALA A 9 8.18 -19.13 27.70
N TYR A 10 8.17 -20.25 27.00
CA TYR A 10 9.37 -20.99 26.61
C TYR A 10 10.28 -20.14 25.73
N LEU A 11 9.78 -19.56 24.63
CA LEU A 11 10.57 -18.71 23.74
C LEU A 11 11.10 -17.45 24.44
N TRP A 12 10.32 -16.87 25.36
CA TRP A 12 10.76 -15.76 26.19
C TRP A 12 11.95 -16.17 27.07
N PHE A 13 11.88 -17.31 27.75
CA PHE A 13 12.99 -17.84 28.53
C PHE A 13 14.26 -18.04 27.68
N LEU A 14 14.12 -18.61 26.49
CA LEU A 14 15.27 -18.88 25.63
C LEU A 14 15.93 -17.62 25.06
N LEU A 15 15.16 -16.61 24.66
CA LEU A 15 15.71 -15.35 24.13
C LEU A 15 16.51 -14.56 25.19
N GLU A 16 16.15 -14.71 26.47
CA GLU A 16 16.97 -14.18 27.56
C GLU A 16 18.31 -14.91 27.68
N HIS A 17 18.32 -16.23 27.43
CA HIS A 17 19.50 -17.10 27.52
C HIS A 17 20.25 -17.24 26.20
N ASN A 18 20.27 -16.19 25.37
CA ASN A 18 21.12 -16.10 24.17
C ASN A 18 20.93 -17.24 23.15
N VAL A 19 19.69 -17.66 22.92
CA VAL A 19 19.39 -18.73 21.96
C VAL A 19 19.17 -18.18 20.55
N SER A 20 19.82 -18.76 19.54
CA SER A 20 19.64 -18.32 18.15
C SER A 20 18.38 -18.91 17.52
N ILE A 21 17.57 -18.07 16.87
CA ILE A 21 16.25 -18.46 16.35
C ILE A 21 16.09 -18.07 14.88
N LEU A 22 15.67 -19.02 14.04
CA LEU A 22 15.26 -18.76 12.67
C LEU A 22 13.75 -19.01 12.52
N ILE A 23 13.04 -18.06 11.93
CA ILE A 23 11.60 -18.17 11.67
C ILE A 23 11.40 -18.38 10.17
N CYS A 24 10.67 -19.42 9.79
CA CYS A 24 10.39 -19.70 8.38
C CYS A 24 8.89 -19.76 8.07
N GLY A 25 8.48 -19.19 6.93
CA GLY A 25 7.10 -19.23 6.42
C GLY A 25 6.59 -17.91 5.85
N GLY A 26 5.36 -17.89 5.32
CA GLY A 26 4.77 -16.69 4.69
C GLY A 26 4.46 -15.56 5.70
N VAL A 27 5.05 -14.38 5.53
CA VAL A 27 5.34 -13.44 6.65
C VAL A 27 4.20 -12.51 7.15
N SER A 28 3.01 -12.36 6.52
CA SER A 28 2.06 -11.28 6.90
C SER A 28 0.92 -11.53 7.95
N THR A 29 1.15 -11.35 9.25
CA THR A 29 0.11 -11.60 10.29
C THR A 29 -1.08 -10.61 10.25
N GLY A 30 -2.34 -11.10 10.25
CA GLY A 30 -3.58 -10.47 10.78
C GLY A 30 -4.04 -9.08 10.28
N LYS A 31 -3.20 -8.37 9.53
CA LYS A 31 -3.35 -6.96 9.22
C LYS A 31 -4.08 -6.77 7.92
N CYS A 32 -5.38 -7.04 7.96
CA CYS A 32 -6.19 -7.09 6.76
C CYS A 32 -7.06 -5.84 6.62
N ILE A 33 -7.42 -5.54 5.38
CA ILE A 33 -8.38 -4.51 5.03
C ILE A 33 -9.69 -5.13 4.53
N SER A 34 -10.74 -4.31 4.47
CA SER A 34 -12.05 -4.74 4.00
C SER A 34 -12.02 -5.12 2.51
N PRO A 35 -12.81 -6.13 2.10
CA PRO A 35 -13.02 -6.47 0.68
C PRO A 35 -13.43 -5.30 -0.19
N ASP A 36 -14.16 -4.33 0.37
CA ASP A 36 -14.75 -3.21 -0.38
C ASP A 36 -13.83 -1.99 -0.48
N ASP A 37 -12.68 -2.00 0.21
CA ASP A 37 -11.70 -0.93 0.14
C ASP A 37 -10.86 -1.03 -1.13
N TYR A 38 -10.51 0.14 -1.68
CA TYR A 38 -9.76 0.20 -2.94
C TYR A 38 -8.25 0.19 -2.70
N ILE A 39 -7.54 -0.48 -3.59
CA ILE A 39 -6.09 -0.49 -3.72
C ILE A 39 -5.74 0.08 -5.10
N GLN A 40 -4.83 1.05 -5.16
CA GLN A 40 -4.32 1.60 -6.41
C GLN A 40 -3.03 0.88 -6.82
N LEU A 41 -3.05 0.33 -8.04
CA LEU A 41 -1.90 -0.34 -8.64
C LEU A 41 -0.97 0.67 -9.33
N ALA A 42 0.30 0.31 -9.50
CA ALA A 42 1.30 1.15 -10.16
C ALA A 42 1.01 1.42 -11.64
N ASP A 43 0.25 0.55 -12.30
CA ASP A 43 -0.20 0.77 -13.70
C ASP A 43 -1.40 1.74 -13.80
N GLY A 44 -1.90 2.20 -12.66
CA GLY A 44 -2.99 3.15 -12.55
C GLY A 44 -4.37 2.54 -12.35
N GLU A 45 -4.53 1.22 -12.46
CA GLU A 45 -5.78 0.54 -12.16
C GLU A 45 -6.13 0.69 -10.66
N ILE A 46 -7.43 0.80 -10.36
CA ILE A 46 -7.94 0.94 -9.00
C ILE A 46 -8.98 -0.15 -8.78
N LEU A 47 -8.64 -1.14 -7.96
CA LEU A 47 -9.43 -2.34 -7.72
C LEU A 47 -9.86 -2.42 -6.27
N ARG A 48 -10.99 -3.07 -6.00
CA ARG A 48 -11.31 -3.49 -4.63
C ARG A 48 -10.33 -4.58 -4.19
N ALA A 49 -10.08 -4.69 -2.89
CA ALA A 49 -9.16 -5.70 -2.35
C ALA A 49 -9.55 -7.13 -2.78
N GLU A 50 -10.84 -7.43 -2.80
CA GLU A 50 -11.41 -8.69 -3.30
C GLU A 50 -11.12 -8.91 -4.80
N GLU A 51 -11.35 -7.88 -5.64
CA GLU A 51 -11.08 -7.95 -7.08
C GLU A 51 -9.59 -8.13 -7.40
N LEU A 52 -8.72 -7.49 -6.61
CA LEU A 52 -7.28 -7.65 -6.75
C LEU A 52 -6.85 -9.09 -6.43
N HIS A 53 -7.37 -9.66 -5.34
CA HIS A 53 -7.08 -11.04 -4.95
C HIS A 53 -7.52 -12.03 -6.03
N GLU A 54 -8.77 -11.91 -6.52
CA GLU A 54 -9.27 -12.74 -7.62
C GLU A 54 -8.41 -12.64 -8.88
N LYS A 55 -8.01 -11.41 -9.25
CA LYS A 55 -7.14 -11.16 -10.41
C LYS A 55 -5.77 -11.79 -10.23
N ALA A 56 -5.18 -11.69 -9.04
CA ALA A 56 -3.87 -12.25 -8.74
C ALA A 56 -3.88 -13.78 -8.81
N ILE A 57 -4.90 -14.43 -8.23
CA ILE A 57 -5.07 -15.89 -8.28
C ILE A 57 -5.27 -16.36 -9.72
N LYS A 58 -6.18 -15.72 -10.46
CA LYS A 58 -6.52 -16.14 -11.82
C LYS A 58 -5.34 -16.05 -12.79
N ASN A 59 -4.55 -14.97 -12.67
CA ASN A 59 -3.47 -14.72 -13.62
C ASN A 59 -2.16 -15.41 -13.25
N LYS A 60 -2.01 -15.91 -12.00
CA LYS A 60 -0.74 -16.43 -11.45
C LYS A 60 0.45 -15.51 -11.73
N ALA A 61 0.20 -14.20 -11.80
CA ALA A 61 1.16 -13.21 -12.23
C ALA A 61 1.32 -12.12 -11.16
N PRO A 62 2.56 -11.66 -10.92
CA PRO A 62 2.81 -10.61 -9.96
C PRO A 62 2.18 -9.28 -10.39
N VAL A 63 1.80 -8.48 -9.40
CA VAL A 63 1.19 -7.15 -9.57
C VAL A 63 2.09 -6.12 -8.92
N ASN A 64 2.23 -4.96 -9.55
CA ASN A 64 2.98 -3.84 -8.97
C ASN A 64 2.04 -2.98 -8.13
N LEU A 65 2.28 -2.94 -6.81
CA LEU A 65 1.57 -2.08 -5.86
C LEU A 65 2.34 -0.80 -5.59
N LEU A 66 1.61 0.25 -5.23
CA LEU A 66 2.22 1.47 -4.72
C LEU A 66 2.47 1.32 -3.22
N THR A 67 3.69 1.65 -2.80
CA THR A 67 4.17 1.53 -1.43
C THR A 67 4.95 2.78 -1.05
N LEU A 68 5.23 2.98 0.25
CA LEU A 68 6.03 4.06 0.78
C LEU A 68 7.44 3.55 1.10
N SER A 69 8.46 4.18 0.52
CA SER A 69 9.86 3.94 0.91
C SER A 69 10.18 4.56 2.26
N ASP A 70 11.07 3.96 3.05
CA ASP A 70 11.45 4.52 4.36
C ASP A 70 12.25 5.81 4.23
N ASN A 71 13.05 5.91 3.17
CA ASN A 71 13.87 7.08 2.87
C ASN A 71 13.91 7.29 1.35
N PRO A 72 13.46 8.43 0.81
CA PRO A 72 13.03 9.66 1.48
C PRO A 72 11.50 9.81 1.61
N LEU A 73 10.78 8.77 2.07
CA LEU A 73 9.31 8.79 2.21
C LEU A 73 8.60 9.06 0.88
N LYS A 74 9.00 8.31 -0.16
CA LYS A 74 8.46 8.42 -1.53
C LYS A 74 7.51 7.29 -1.83
N ILE A 75 6.50 7.57 -2.65
CA ILE A 75 5.62 6.51 -3.13
C ILE A 75 6.27 5.87 -4.34
N GLU A 76 6.46 4.56 -4.33
CA GLU A 76 7.13 3.82 -5.40
C GLU A 76 6.45 2.47 -5.71
N PRO A 77 6.65 1.92 -6.92
CA PRO A 77 6.05 0.65 -7.30
C PRO A 77 6.89 -0.54 -6.82
N VAL A 78 6.29 -1.46 -6.07
CA VAL A 78 6.89 -2.73 -5.65
C VAL A 78 6.14 -3.90 -6.26
N ARG A 79 6.89 -4.90 -6.74
CA ARG A 79 6.35 -6.12 -7.36
C ARG A 79 5.92 -7.11 -6.29
N VAL A 80 4.66 -7.56 -6.33
CA VAL A 80 4.07 -8.43 -5.32
C VAL A 80 3.43 -9.67 -5.92
N ASN A 81 3.61 -10.82 -5.27
CA ASN A 81 3.06 -12.11 -5.67
C ASN A 81 2.26 -12.83 -4.57
N LYS A 82 2.28 -12.34 -3.32
CA LYS A 82 1.65 -12.98 -2.15
C LYS A 82 0.38 -12.20 -1.74
N PHE A 83 -0.78 -12.81 -1.96
CA PHE A 83 -2.09 -12.24 -1.65
C PHE A 83 -2.86 -13.15 -0.71
N TRP A 84 -3.52 -12.57 0.29
CA TRP A 84 -4.17 -13.32 1.36
C TRP A 84 -5.65 -12.97 1.44
N ARG A 85 -6.44 -13.98 1.78
CA ARG A 85 -7.85 -13.86 2.18
C ARG A 85 -7.99 -14.55 3.52
N MET A 86 -8.49 -13.83 4.52
CA MET A 86 -8.63 -14.30 5.89
C MET A 86 -10.03 -14.02 6.40
N ASP A 87 -10.44 -14.68 7.48
CA ASP A 87 -11.76 -14.45 8.07
C ASP A 87 -11.66 -13.47 9.23
N SER A 88 -12.59 -12.52 9.28
CA SER A 88 -12.74 -11.62 10.41
C SER A 88 -14.15 -11.08 10.47
N ASP A 89 -14.73 -11.12 11.67
CA ASP A 89 -16.10 -10.66 11.93
C ASP A 89 -16.15 -9.20 12.40
N LYS A 90 -15.00 -8.58 12.67
CA LYS A 90 -14.89 -7.25 13.26
C LYS A 90 -13.91 -6.37 12.48
N LEU A 91 -14.36 -5.16 12.16
CA LEU A 91 -13.57 -4.15 11.49
C LEU A 91 -13.71 -2.80 12.20
N PHE A 92 -12.70 -1.95 12.05
CA PHE A 92 -12.72 -0.55 12.45
C PHE A 92 -12.63 0.31 11.20
N THR A 93 -13.65 1.14 10.96
CA THR A 93 -13.61 2.16 9.92
C THR A 93 -12.95 3.40 10.47
N VAL A 94 -11.77 3.72 9.95
CA VAL A 94 -11.03 4.94 10.23
C VAL A 94 -11.36 5.95 9.15
N SER A 95 -11.79 7.16 9.54
CA SER A 95 -12.13 8.25 8.63
C SER A 95 -11.36 9.51 8.99
N THR A 96 -10.81 10.21 8.00
CA THR A 96 -10.07 11.46 8.20
C THR A 96 -10.93 12.70 7.98
N ASN A 97 -10.43 13.87 8.37
CA ASN A 97 -11.08 15.16 8.14
C ASN A 97 -11.21 15.52 6.66
N ARG A 98 -10.36 14.96 5.80
CA ARG A 98 -10.50 15.09 4.35
C ARG A 98 -11.51 14.13 3.74
N GLY A 99 -12.07 13.21 4.52
CA GLY A 99 -13.04 12.23 4.06
C GLY A 99 -12.43 10.97 3.46
N ILE A 100 -11.11 10.76 3.60
CA ILE A 100 -10.51 9.45 3.31
C ILE A 100 -11.03 8.46 4.34
N SER A 101 -11.38 7.25 3.91
CA SER A 101 -11.86 6.22 4.84
C SER A 101 -11.39 4.83 4.45
N ILE A 102 -11.01 4.05 5.44
CA ILE A 102 -10.59 2.65 5.29
C ILE A 102 -11.14 1.82 6.44
N SER A 103 -11.49 0.58 6.16
CA SER A 103 -11.95 -0.39 7.15
C SER A 103 -10.91 -1.49 7.29
N ALA A 104 -10.37 -1.65 8.48
CA ALA A 104 -9.31 -2.63 8.74
C ALA A 104 -9.58 -3.46 10.00
N THR A 105 -8.88 -4.58 10.16
CA THR A 105 -8.95 -5.39 11.39
C THR A 105 -8.49 -4.57 12.61
N PRO A 106 -8.95 -4.88 13.83
CA PRO A 106 -8.59 -4.13 15.05
C PRO A 106 -7.09 -3.89 15.23
N GLU A 107 -6.29 -4.91 14.91
CA GLU A 107 -4.84 -4.98 15.01
C GLU A 107 -4.09 -4.28 13.86
N HIS A 108 -4.79 -3.83 12.82
CA HIS A 108 -4.17 -3.21 11.66
C HIS A 108 -3.55 -1.85 12.04
N PRO A 109 -2.24 -1.63 11.85
CA PRO A 109 -1.59 -0.39 12.21
C PRO A 109 -1.61 0.61 11.08
N PHE A 110 -1.67 1.88 11.48
CA PHE A 110 -1.54 3.01 10.59
C PHE A 110 -0.34 3.85 11.03
N PHE A 111 0.42 4.35 10.05
CA PHE A 111 1.48 5.32 10.29
C PHE A 111 0.87 6.64 10.78
N CYS A 112 1.32 7.07 11.96
CA CYS A 112 0.86 8.25 12.66
C CYS A 112 2.04 9.16 12.98
N MET A 113 1.84 10.48 12.94
CA MET A 113 2.80 11.44 13.47
C MET A 113 2.48 11.78 14.93
N ARG A 114 3.43 11.57 15.84
CA ARG A 114 3.37 12.02 17.23
C ARG A 114 4.71 12.66 17.61
N ASP A 115 4.65 13.89 18.12
CA ASP A 115 5.82 14.64 18.58
C ASP A 115 6.97 14.78 17.56
N GLY A 116 6.64 14.74 16.27
CA GLY A 116 7.60 14.82 15.17
C GLY A 116 8.16 13.49 14.71
N GLU A 117 7.76 12.37 15.33
CA GLU A 117 8.16 11.02 14.96
C GLU A 117 7.01 10.25 14.28
N ILE A 118 7.38 9.40 13.32
CA ILE A 118 6.44 8.48 12.67
C ILE A 118 6.36 7.21 13.49
N ILE A 119 5.21 6.95 14.09
CA ILE A 119 4.92 5.75 14.87
C ILE A 119 3.77 4.97 14.22
N GLN A 120 3.55 3.73 14.65
CA GLN A 120 2.39 2.93 14.21
C GLN A 120 1.35 2.81 15.33
N ILE A 121 0.09 3.09 15.01
CA ILE A 121 -1.04 2.95 15.95
C ILE A 121 -2.09 2.03 15.34
N ARG A 122 -2.56 1.05 16.12
CA ARG A 122 -3.60 0.09 15.74
C ARG A 122 -4.96 0.76 15.50
N ALA A 123 -5.75 0.21 14.59
CA ALA A 123 -7.08 0.67 14.26
C ALA A 123 -8.00 0.81 15.48
N ASP A 124 -7.92 -0.13 16.43
CA ASP A 124 -8.71 -0.14 17.66
C ASP A 124 -8.24 0.85 18.74
N LYS A 125 -7.04 1.42 18.61
CA LYS A 125 -6.50 2.43 19.53
C LYS A 125 -6.42 3.83 18.94
N LEU A 126 -6.65 3.98 17.64
CA LEU A 126 -6.76 5.29 17.02
C LEU A 126 -7.91 6.10 17.65
N LYS A 127 -7.66 7.38 17.87
CA LYS A 127 -8.62 8.33 18.43
C LYS A 127 -8.83 9.50 17.47
N PRO A 128 -10.02 10.11 17.46
CA PRO A 128 -10.20 11.41 16.81
C PRO A 128 -9.15 12.40 17.31
N GLY A 129 -8.38 12.97 16.40
CA GLY A 129 -7.24 13.80 16.77
C GLY A 129 -5.89 13.31 16.27
N ASP A 130 -5.70 11.99 16.22
CA ASP A 130 -4.46 11.38 15.72
C ASP A 130 -4.20 11.79 14.26
N ILE A 131 -2.94 11.78 13.83
CA ILE A 131 -2.52 12.34 12.55
C ILE A 131 -1.92 11.23 11.68
N LEU A 132 -2.64 10.79 10.65
CA LEU A 132 -2.28 9.66 9.79
C LEU A 132 -1.47 10.07 8.56
N ALA A 133 -0.60 9.18 8.10
CA ALA A 133 0.04 9.28 6.80
C ALA A 133 -0.96 8.94 5.68
N SER A 134 -1.30 9.95 4.89
CA SER A 134 -2.12 9.84 3.68
C SER A 134 -1.31 10.18 2.44
N VAL A 135 -1.73 9.67 1.29
CA VAL A 135 -1.01 9.89 0.03
C VAL A 135 -1.25 11.33 -0.46
N ARG A 136 -0.16 12.03 -0.76
CA ARG A 136 -0.18 13.37 -1.35
C ARG A 136 -0.06 13.32 -2.86
N ARG A 137 0.86 12.48 -3.36
CA ARG A 137 1.13 12.30 -4.78
C ARG A 137 1.46 10.84 -5.07
N VAL A 138 1.11 10.40 -6.28
CA VAL A 138 1.51 9.08 -6.80
C VAL A 138 2.32 9.23 -8.09
N PRO A 139 3.38 8.41 -8.31
CA PRO A 139 4.26 8.51 -9.47
C PRO A 139 3.68 7.81 -10.72
N ILE A 140 2.36 7.84 -10.92
CA ILE A 140 1.72 7.16 -12.05
C ILE A 140 1.67 8.08 -13.27
N LYS A 141 2.52 7.81 -14.26
CA LYS A 141 2.46 8.47 -15.58
C LYS A 141 1.42 7.84 -16.52
N GLY A 142 1.18 6.54 -16.39
CA GLY A 142 0.34 5.76 -17.32
C GLY A 142 0.89 5.72 -18.75
N LYS A 143 0.16 5.11 -19.68
CA LYS A 143 0.50 5.06 -21.11
C LYS A 143 -0.76 5.00 -21.97
N THR A 144 -0.69 5.39 -23.23
CA THR A 144 -1.81 5.17 -24.16
C THR A 144 -2.13 3.67 -24.24
N GLN A 145 -3.42 3.34 -24.14
CA GLN A 145 -3.89 1.95 -24.15
C GLN A 145 -4.33 1.55 -25.55
N ASN A 146 -3.97 0.35 -25.98
CA ASN A 146 -4.50 -0.25 -27.21
C ASN A 146 -5.94 -0.72 -26.97
N ILE A 147 -6.76 -0.61 -28.00
CA ILE A 147 -8.16 -1.01 -28.00
C ILE A 147 -8.37 -1.98 -29.16
N ASN A 148 -8.59 -3.24 -28.83
CA ASN A 148 -8.97 -4.25 -29.79
C ASN A 148 -10.48 -4.51 -29.70
N MET A 149 -11.24 -3.98 -30.65
CA MET A 149 -12.71 -4.11 -30.66
C MET A 149 -13.20 -5.57 -30.68
N MET A 150 -12.38 -6.49 -31.19
CA MET A 150 -12.72 -7.92 -31.26
C MET A 150 -12.71 -8.60 -29.89
N GLU A 151 -12.07 -8.01 -28.88
CA GLU A 151 -12.03 -8.56 -27.51
C GLU A 151 -13.32 -8.28 -26.73
N TYR A 152 -14.19 -7.43 -27.24
CA TYR A 152 -15.42 -7.04 -26.58
C TYR A 152 -16.63 -7.70 -27.23
N GLU A 153 -17.52 -8.25 -26.39
CA GLU A 153 -18.81 -8.78 -26.85
C GLU A 153 -19.73 -7.64 -27.29
N THR A 154 -19.79 -7.43 -28.60
CA THR A 154 -20.55 -6.32 -29.21
C THR A 154 -21.37 -6.81 -30.39
N GLY A 155 -22.45 -6.09 -30.71
CA GLY A 155 -23.20 -6.28 -31.96
C GLY A 155 -22.58 -5.61 -33.19
N ILE A 156 -21.29 -5.25 -33.14
CA ILE A 156 -20.61 -4.43 -34.16
C ILE A 156 -20.09 -5.29 -35.31
N TYR A 157 -20.16 -4.74 -36.52
CA TYR A 157 -19.66 -5.33 -37.75
C TYR A 157 -18.45 -4.54 -38.24
N THR A 158 -17.57 -5.19 -39.01
CA THR A 158 -16.53 -4.52 -39.79
C THR A 158 -16.83 -4.58 -41.28
N ARG A 159 -16.51 -3.49 -41.98
CA ARG A 159 -16.61 -3.38 -43.45
C ARG A 159 -15.29 -3.58 -44.18
N ASP A 160 -14.29 -4.13 -43.50
CA ASP A 160 -12.93 -4.33 -44.04
C ASP A 160 -12.55 -5.82 -44.15
N ALA A 161 -13.48 -6.73 -43.87
CA ALA A 161 -13.15 -8.14 -43.76
C ALA A 161 -12.91 -8.84 -45.09
N LYS A 162 -13.57 -8.47 -46.19
CA LYS A 162 -13.50 -9.22 -47.45
C LYS A 162 -12.06 -9.41 -47.99
N PRO A 163 -11.19 -8.39 -48.06
CA PRO A 163 -9.79 -8.58 -48.46
C PRO A 163 -9.01 -9.52 -47.52
N LEU A 164 -9.27 -9.43 -46.22
CA LEU A 164 -8.66 -10.30 -45.22
C LEU A 164 -9.14 -11.74 -45.36
N LEU A 165 -10.45 -11.96 -45.47
CA LEU A 165 -11.05 -13.28 -45.68
C LEU A 165 -10.50 -13.93 -46.95
N ASN A 166 -10.41 -13.18 -48.06
CA ASN A 166 -9.79 -13.65 -49.30
C ASN A 166 -8.36 -14.12 -49.10
N ARG A 167 -7.56 -13.34 -48.37
CA ARG A 167 -6.15 -13.66 -48.11
C ARG A 167 -6.02 -14.93 -47.28
N ILE A 168 -6.81 -15.06 -46.22
CA ILE A 168 -6.84 -16.25 -45.35
C ILE A 168 -7.33 -17.47 -46.16
N MET A 169 -8.46 -17.35 -46.85
CA MET A 169 -9.00 -18.45 -47.65
C MET A 169 -8.01 -18.92 -48.72
N LYS A 170 -7.32 -18.00 -49.40
CA LYS A 170 -6.27 -18.33 -50.36
C LYS A 170 -5.07 -19.02 -49.70
N SER A 171 -4.62 -18.58 -48.53
CA SER A 171 -3.46 -19.19 -47.87
C SER A 171 -3.71 -20.61 -47.35
N TYR A 172 -4.97 -20.95 -47.03
CA TYR A 172 -5.35 -22.27 -46.54
C TYR A 172 -6.10 -23.12 -47.59
N GLY A 173 -6.23 -22.64 -48.84
CA GLY A 173 -6.92 -23.35 -49.91
C GLY A 173 -8.43 -23.54 -49.69
N PHE A 174 -9.08 -22.68 -48.90
CA PHE A 174 -10.50 -22.82 -48.57
C PHE A 174 -11.41 -22.20 -49.64
N SER A 175 -12.43 -22.95 -50.08
CA SER A 175 -13.60 -22.34 -50.72
C SER A 175 -14.49 -21.64 -49.69
N LYS A 176 -15.47 -20.84 -50.15
CA LYS A 176 -16.47 -20.25 -49.24
C LYS A 176 -17.27 -21.32 -48.48
N LYS A 177 -17.53 -22.47 -49.12
CA LYS A 177 -18.21 -23.60 -48.48
C LYS A 177 -17.34 -24.18 -47.37
N ASP A 178 -16.05 -24.37 -47.62
CA ASP A 178 -15.10 -24.90 -46.62
C ASP A 178 -14.96 -23.95 -45.42
N ALA A 179 -14.81 -22.65 -45.68
CA ALA A 179 -14.77 -21.62 -44.64
C ALA A 179 -16.04 -21.63 -43.78
N SER A 180 -17.23 -21.74 -44.39
CA SER A 180 -18.50 -21.80 -43.65
C SER A 180 -18.63 -23.06 -42.79
N LYS A 181 -18.21 -24.22 -43.30
CA LYS A 181 -18.18 -25.49 -42.54
C LYS A 181 -17.21 -25.38 -41.35
N LYS A 182 -16.00 -24.86 -41.58
CA LYS A 182 -14.96 -24.70 -40.55
C LYS A 182 -15.41 -23.76 -39.42
N MET A 183 -16.14 -22.71 -39.74
CA MET A 183 -16.75 -21.80 -38.76
C MET A 183 -18.01 -22.35 -38.10
N ASN A 184 -18.53 -23.50 -38.55
CA ASN A 184 -19.82 -24.06 -38.14
C ASN A 184 -20.97 -23.03 -38.27
N ILE A 185 -21.11 -22.44 -39.47
CA ILE A 185 -22.17 -21.48 -39.82
C ILE A 185 -22.80 -21.83 -41.17
N ASN A 186 -24.06 -21.43 -41.36
CA ASN A 186 -24.75 -21.64 -42.63
C ASN A 186 -24.01 -20.93 -43.79
N TYR A 187 -23.83 -21.63 -44.91
CA TYR A 187 -23.15 -21.11 -46.10
C TYR A 187 -23.75 -19.81 -46.62
N LEU A 188 -25.09 -19.67 -46.65
CA LEU A 188 -25.76 -18.47 -47.13
C LEU A 188 -25.44 -17.27 -46.22
N THR A 189 -25.32 -17.50 -44.91
CA THR A 189 -24.91 -16.46 -43.95
C THR A 189 -23.49 -15.99 -44.23
N PHE A 190 -22.53 -16.91 -44.38
CA PHE A 190 -21.15 -16.55 -44.70
C PHE A 190 -21.04 -15.86 -46.07
N ASN A 191 -21.74 -16.38 -47.09
CA ASN A 191 -21.75 -15.79 -48.43
C ASN A 191 -22.37 -14.39 -48.43
N SER A 192 -23.41 -14.16 -47.61
CA SER A 192 -24.02 -12.84 -47.41
C SER A 192 -23.04 -11.85 -46.78
N TRP A 193 -22.36 -12.24 -45.69
CA TRP A 193 -21.32 -11.41 -45.07
C TRP A 193 -20.19 -11.07 -46.03
N PHE A 194 -19.73 -12.06 -46.79
CA PHE A 194 -18.68 -11.89 -47.78
C PHE A 194 -19.13 -10.98 -48.94
N GLY A 195 -20.35 -11.15 -49.44
CA GLY A 195 -20.93 -10.34 -50.51
C GLY A 195 -21.11 -8.88 -50.11
N GLN A 196 -21.68 -8.63 -48.93
CA GLN A 196 -21.90 -7.29 -48.37
C GLN A 196 -20.63 -6.66 -47.78
N ASN A 197 -19.52 -7.41 -47.77
CA ASN A 197 -18.29 -7.06 -47.08
C ASN A 197 -18.60 -6.59 -45.64
N ALA A 198 -19.40 -7.35 -44.90
CA ALA A 198 -19.85 -7.04 -43.55
C ALA A 198 -19.90 -8.30 -42.71
N ILE A 199 -18.98 -8.42 -41.76
CA ILE A 199 -18.94 -9.56 -40.83
C ILE A 199 -19.03 -9.04 -39.38
N PRO A 200 -19.76 -9.72 -38.48
CA PRO A 200 -19.68 -9.41 -37.05
C PRO A 200 -18.24 -9.55 -36.57
N LEU A 201 -17.78 -8.64 -35.71
CA LEU A 201 -16.42 -8.70 -35.16
C LEU A 201 -16.14 -10.00 -34.40
N LYS A 202 -17.14 -10.51 -33.67
CA LYS A 202 -17.07 -11.79 -32.97
C LYS A 202 -16.79 -12.97 -33.93
N GLU A 203 -17.46 -12.98 -35.08
CA GLU A 203 -17.30 -14.05 -36.07
C GLU A 203 -15.99 -13.91 -36.84
N LEU A 204 -15.52 -12.68 -37.09
CA LEU A 204 -14.18 -12.46 -37.64
C LEU A 204 -13.09 -12.97 -36.70
N LYS A 205 -13.18 -12.65 -35.40
CA LYS A 205 -12.26 -13.15 -34.37
C LYS A 205 -12.23 -14.68 -34.37
N ARG A 206 -13.41 -15.31 -34.32
CA ARG A 206 -13.53 -16.77 -34.36
C ARG A 206 -12.88 -17.37 -35.61
N PHE A 207 -13.05 -16.75 -36.77
CA PHE A 207 -12.41 -17.22 -38.00
C PHE A 207 -10.88 -17.13 -37.93
N LEU A 208 -10.34 -16.04 -37.39
CA LEU A 208 -8.90 -15.87 -37.19
C LEU A 208 -8.32 -16.92 -36.24
N GLU A 209 -9.01 -17.20 -35.14
CA GLU A 209 -8.61 -18.20 -34.14
C GLU A 209 -8.61 -19.62 -34.75
N ILE A 210 -9.67 -20.02 -35.45
CA ILE A 210 -9.78 -21.37 -36.05
C ILE A 210 -8.75 -21.58 -37.17
N THR A 211 -8.34 -20.52 -37.84
CA THR A 211 -7.31 -20.57 -38.88
C THR A 211 -5.90 -20.38 -38.33
N ASN A 212 -5.75 -20.10 -37.03
CA ASN A 212 -4.48 -19.74 -36.40
C ASN A 212 -3.75 -18.62 -37.17
N TYR A 213 -4.52 -17.64 -37.65
CA TYR A 213 -4.00 -16.55 -38.48
C TYR A 213 -3.40 -15.46 -37.61
N ASN A 214 -2.07 -15.49 -37.45
CA ASN A 214 -1.33 -14.64 -36.51
C ASN A 214 -0.81 -13.32 -37.09
N LYS A 215 -1.29 -12.85 -38.25
CA LYS A 215 -0.90 -11.54 -38.80
C LYS A 215 -1.76 -10.42 -38.22
N ASP A 216 -1.16 -9.25 -38.00
CA ASP A 216 -1.86 -8.07 -37.51
C ASP A 216 -3.05 -7.69 -38.41
N VAL A 217 -4.26 -7.83 -37.84
CA VAL A 217 -5.51 -7.49 -38.51
C VAL A 217 -5.87 -6.04 -38.21
N GLN A 218 -5.76 -5.18 -39.22
CA GLN A 218 -6.19 -3.80 -39.12
C GLN A 218 -7.64 -3.62 -39.54
N ILE A 219 -8.50 -3.30 -38.58
CA ILE A 219 -9.90 -2.91 -38.81
C ILE A 219 -9.98 -1.39 -38.78
N LYS A 220 -10.40 -0.77 -39.89
CA LYS A 220 -10.49 0.70 -40.02
C LYS A 220 -11.92 1.21 -39.89
N ARG A 221 -12.91 0.44 -40.35
CA ARG A 221 -14.32 0.82 -40.46
C ARG A 221 -15.22 -0.14 -39.71
N LEU A 222 -16.01 0.43 -38.81
CA LEU A 222 -17.05 -0.24 -38.06
C LEU A 222 -18.42 0.16 -38.60
N SER A 223 -19.38 -0.75 -38.53
CA SER A 223 -20.79 -0.49 -38.87
C SER A 223 -21.73 -1.30 -37.99
N SER A 224 -23.02 -0.99 -38.05
CA SER A 224 -24.06 -1.93 -37.61
C SER A 224 -24.43 -2.88 -38.75
N ARG A 225 -25.19 -3.94 -38.47
CA ARG A 225 -25.66 -4.91 -39.48
C ARG A 225 -26.41 -4.24 -40.63
N ARG A 226 -27.34 -3.34 -40.31
CA ARG A 226 -28.30 -2.75 -41.26
C ARG A 226 -27.88 -1.37 -41.79
N SER A 227 -26.79 -0.80 -41.30
CA SER A 227 -26.31 0.52 -41.75
C SER A 227 -25.07 0.40 -42.63
N SER A 228 -25.03 1.20 -43.69
CA SER A 228 -23.86 1.44 -44.53
C SER A 228 -22.96 2.57 -44.00
N LYS A 229 -23.37 3.28 -42.93
CA LYS A 229 -22.56 4.34 -42.33
C LYS A 229 -21.31 3.75 -41.70
N ASN A 230 -20.16 4.15 -42.22
CA ASN A 230 -18.85 3.73 -41.74
C ASN A 230 -18.40 4.64 -40.60
N ILE A 231 -18.10 4.03 -39.46
CA ILE A 231 -17.55 4.71 -38.29
C ILE A 231 -16.08 4.36 -38.18
N ARG A 232 -15.24 5.37 -37.94
CA ARG A 232 -13.81 5.17 -37.76
C ARG A 232 -13.59 4.29 -36.53
N ASN A 233 -12.82 3.22 -36.69
CA ASN A 233 -12.43 2.37 -35.57
C ASN A 233 -11.45 3.13 -34.65
N ILE A 234 -11.65 3.00 -33.34
CA ILE A 234 -10.71 3.49 -32.34
C ILE A 234 -9.82 2.32 -31.90
N THR A 235 -8.53 2.40 -32.24
CA THR A 235 -7.55 1.34 -31.95
C THR A 235 -6.69 1.65 -30.73
N LYS A 236 -6.79 2.87 -30.20
CA LYS A 236 -6.07 3.34 -29.03
C LYS A 236 -6.86 4.42 -28.29
N THR A 237 -6.51 4.64 -27.02
CA THR A 237 -6.97 5.83 -26.29
C THR A 237 -6.34 7.09 -26.87
N SER A 238 -7.00 8.24 -26.65
CA SER A 238 -6.47 9.55 -27.00
C SER A 238 -7.06 10.63 -26.08
N PRO A 239 -6.44 11.80 -25.96
CA PRO A 239 -7.00 12.93 -25.20
C PRO A 239 -8.41 13.31 -25.68
N GLU A 240 -8.67 13.28 -26.98
CA GLU A 240 -9.95 13.62 -27.59
C GLU A 240 -11.05 12.63 -27.20
N LEU A 241 -10.74 11.33 -27.30
CA LEU A 241 -11.64 10.26 -26.85
C LEU A 241 -11.88 10.36 -25.34
N ALA A 242 -10.85 10.64 -24.55
CA ALA A 242 -10.96 10.83 -23.11
C ALA A 242 -11.91 12.00 -22.75
N SER A 243 -11.85 13.11 -23.48
CA SER A 243 -12.82 14.21 -23.32
C SER A 243 -14.26 13.80 -23.68
N ILE A 244 -14.46 13.02 -24.76
CA ILE A 244 -15.80 12.50 -25.09
C ILE A 244 -16.35 11.66 -23.93
N LEU A 245 -15.53 10.75 -23.38
CA LEU A 245 -15.92 9.92 -22.24
C LEU A 245 -16.26 10.77 -21.01
N GLY A 246 -15.49 11.81 -20.71
CA GLY A 246 -15.76 12.75 -19.62
C GLY A 246 -17.09 13.48 -19.80
N TYR A 247 -17.36 14.02 -20.98
CA TYR A 247 -18.63 14.70 -21.29
C TYR A 247 -19.84 13.76 -21.24
N VAL A 248 -19.70 12.52 -21.74
CA VAL A 248 -20.79 11.53 -21.69
C VAL A 248 -21.06 11.09 -20.24
N ILE A 249 -20.01 10.89 -19.44
CA ILE A 249 -20.16 10.52 -18.02
C ILE A 249 -20.78 11.66 -17.21
N GLY A 250 -20.42 12.91 -17.46
CA GLY A 250 -21.01 14.09 -16.81
C GLY A 250 -22.46 14.32 -17.26
N ASP A 251 -22.65 14.98 -18.41
CA ASP A 251 -23.99 15.39 -18.85
C ASP A 251 -24.59 14.52 -20.00
N GLY A 252 -24.04 13.33 -20.22
CA GLY A 252 -24.52 12.45 -21.28
C GLY A 252 -25.62 11.46 -20.88
N ASN A 253 -26.33 10.94 -21.89
CA ASN A 253 -27.18 9.74 -21.82
C ASN A 253 -26.89 8.81 -23.01
N ILE A 254 -26.93 7.50 -22.80
CA ILE A 254 -26.74 6.47 -23.83
C ILE A 254 -27.99 5.62 -23.94
N ASP A 255 -28.63 5.66 -25.11
CA ASP A 255 -29.67 4.73 -25.53
C ASP A 255 -29.12 3.80 -26.62
N LYS A 256 -29.90 2.79 -27.01
CA LYS A 256 -29.48 1.74 -27.96
C LYS A 256 -28.85 2.28 -29.26
N ASN A 257 -29.46 3.31 -29.85
CA ASN A 257 -29.02 3.86 -31.14
C ASN A 257 -28.54 5.31 -31.04
N THR A 258 -28.59 5.90 -29.85
CA THR A 258 -28.35 7.33 -29.69
C THR A 258 -27.52 7.60 -28.45
N THR A 259 -26.54 8.49 -28.58
CA THR A 259 -25.83 9.08 -27.44
C THR A 259 -26.09 10.58 -27.45
N ASN A 260 -26.52 11.12 -26.30
CA ASN A 260 -26.86 12.52 -26.14
C ASN A 260 -25.88 13.17 -25.17
N PHE A 261 -25.50 14.43 -25.43
CA PHE A 261 -24.78 15.30 -24.52
C PHE A 261 -25.61 16.57 -24.29
N HIS A 262 -26.09 16.75 -23.06
CA HIS A 262 -26.96 17.88 -22.69
C HIS A 262 -26.13 18.95 -22.00
N ASN A 263 -26.00 20.15 -22.56
CA ASN A 263 -25.27 21.21 -21.86
C ASN A 263 -25.78 22.58 -22.30
N SER A 264 -25.92 23.52 -21.36
CA SER A 264 -26.41 24.87 -21.66
C SER A 264 -25.36 25.71 -22.39
N ASN A 265 -24.07 25.40 -22.21
CA ASN A 265 -22.98 26.13 -22.83
C ASN A 265 -22.76 25.70 -24.29
N HIS A 266 -22.96 26.64 -25.22
CA HIS A 266 -22.82 26.37 -26.65
C HIS A 266 -21.37 26.05 -27.09
N VAL A 267 -20.35 26.55 -26.38
CA VAL A 267 -18.93 26.27 -26.68
C VAL A 267 -18.62 24.80 -26.41
N LEU A 268 -19.09 24.27 -25.29
CA LEU A 268 -18.95 22.85 -24.96
C LEU A 268 -19.70 21.96 -25.95
N ARG A 269 -20.92 22.34 -26.35
CA ARG A 269 -21.68 21.62 -27.39
C ARG A 269 -20.91 21.57 -28.71
N LYS A 270 -20.39 22.70 -29.20
CA LYS A 270 -19.58 22.76 -30.43
C LYS A 270 -18.30 21.91 -30.32
N ARG A 271 -17.62 21.98 -29.17
CA ARG A 271 -16.43 21.16 -28.89
C ARG A 271 -16.76 19.66 -28.93
N PHE A 272 -17.84 19.24 -28.28
CA PHE A 272 -18.29 17.84 -28.30
C PHE A 272 -18.57 17.36 -29.73
N SER A 273 -19.29 18.14 -30.54
CA SER A 273 -19.53 17.84 -31.96
C SER A 273 -18.23 17.68 -32.76
N TYR A 274 -17.26 18.58 -32.56
CA TYR A 274 -15.95 18.50 -33.21
C TYR A 274 -15.22 17.21 -32.82
N LEU A 275 -15.14 16.90 -31.51
CA LEU A 275 -14.45 15.71 -31.01
C LEU A 275 -15.09 14.42 -31.57
N VAL A 276 -16.42 14.34 -31.64
CA VAL A 276 -17.10 13.18 -32.22
C VAL A 276 -16.76 13.02 -33.70
N LYS A 277 -16.74 14.12 -34.47
CA LYS A 277 -16.35 14.08 -35.88
C LYS A 277 -14.89 13.64 -36.05
N ASP A 278 -13.99 14.14 -35.20
CA ASP A 278 -12.58 13.82 -35.26
C ASP A 278 -12.28 12.36 -34.87
N VAL A 279 -12.85 11.88 -33.76
CA VAL A 279 -12.59 10.53 -33.24
C VAL A 279 -13.32 9.47 -34.04
N PHE A 280 -14.61 9.66 -34.33
CA PHE A 280 -15.47 8.63 -34.93
C PHE A 280 -15.75 8.85 -36.43
N GLY A 281 -15.40 10.01 -36.99
CA GLY A 281 -15.66 10.32 -38.39
C GLY A 281 -17.11 10.59 -38.73
N ILE A 282 -17.98 10.85 -37.74
CA ILE A 282 -19.42 11.04 -37.94
C ILE A 282 -19.90 12.41 -37.46
N GLY A 283 -20.91 12.95 -38.13
CA GLY A 283 -21.58 14.17 -37.72
C GLY A 283 -22.50 13.97 -36.51
N THR A 284 -22.84 15.09 -35.87
CA THR A 284 -23.81 15.16 -34.77
C THR A 284 -24.93 16.12 -35.12
N THR A 285 -26.10 15.93 -34.52
CA THR A 285 -27.24 16.85 -34.66
C THR A 285 -27.41 17.66 -33.38
N THR A 286 -27.52 18.99 -33.49
CA THR A 286 -27.83 19.85 -32.34
C THR A 286 -29.33 20.09 -32.29
N GLN A 287 -29.94 19.89 -31.13
CA GLN A 287 -31.35 20.21 -30.87
C GLN A 287 -31.44 21.30 -29.82
N HIS A 288 -32.11 22.38 -30.18
CA HIS A 288 -32.39 23.53 -29.32
C HIS A 288 -33.77 23.36 -28.68
N PHE A 289 -33.88 23.70 -27.40
CA PHE A 289 -35.12 23.69 -26.65
C PHE A 289 -35.21 25.00 -25.88
N GLU A 290 -36.42 25.57 -25.80
CA GLU A 290 -36.66 26.83 -25.07
C GLU A 290 -36.72 26.59 -23.56
N SER A 291 -37.37 25.51 -23.12
CA SER A 291 -37.63 25.20 -21.71
C SER A 291 -36.70 24.13 -21.11
N ARG A 292 -35.76 23.58 -21.90
CA ARG A 292 -34.86 22.50 -21.47
C ARG A 292 -33.44 22.73 -21.99
N THR A 293 -32.46 22.11 -21.34
CA THR A 293 -31.07 22.18 -21.78
C THR A 293 -30.92 21.61 -23.19
N SER A 294 -30.41 22.43 -24.13
CA SER A 294 -30.14 21.99 -25.50
C SER A 294 -29.14 20.83 -25.52
N ARG A 295 -29.22 19.98 -26.54
CA ARG A 295 -28.41 18.76 -26.62
C ARG A 295 -27.70 18.61 -27.96
N VAL A 296 -26.57 17.92 -27.94
CA VAL A 296 -25.91 17.36 -29.12
C VAL A 296 -26.16 15.86 -29.14
N GLN A 297 -26.64 15.34 -30.25
CA GLN A 297 -27.03 13.94 -30.42
C GLN A 297 -26.19 13.24 -31.48
N ILE A 298 -25.70 12.06 -31.12
CA ILE A 298 -25.02 11.11 -32.00
C ILE A 298 -26.03 10.02 -32.35
N TYR A 299 -26.41 9.89 -33.62
CA TYR A 299 -27.28 8.81 -34.10
C TYR A 299 -26.46 7.63 -34.60
N SER A 300 -25.96 6.81 -33.67
CA SER A 300 -25.14 5.64 -33.98
C SER A 300 -25.24 4.54 -32.92
N PHE A 301 -25.73 3.37 -33.35
CA PHE A 301 -25.66 2.13 -32.56
C PHE A 301 -24.23 1.78 -32.18
N VAL A 302 -23.28 1.85 -33.12
CA VAL A 302 -21.89 1.45 -32.90
C VAL A 302 -21.23 2.32 -31.83
N VAL A 303 -21.48 3.64 -31.84
CA VAL A 303 -20.92 4.53 -30.81
C VAL A 303 -21.54 4.24 -29.45
N SER A 304 -22.87 4.10 -29.36
CA SER A 304 -23.54 3.71 -28.11
C SER A 304 -23.02 2.38 -27.57
N GLU A 305 -22.81 1.39 -28.44
CA GLU A 305 -22.29 0.07 -28.09
C GLU A 305 -20.83 0.15 -27.60
N ILE A 306 -19.98 0.93 -28.27
CA ILE A 306 -18.58 1.18 -27.84
C ILE A 306 -18.58 1.81 -26.44
N LEU A 307 -19.31 2.91 -26.24
CA LEU A 307 -19.35 3.61 -24.96
C LEU A 307 -19.85 2.71 -23.82
N ASN A 308 -20.81 1.83 -24.09
CA ASN A 308 -21.36 0.92 -23.10
C ASN A 308 -20.49 -0.32 -22.84
N LYS A 309 -20.12 -1.06 -23.89
CA LYS A 309 -19.46 -2.38 -23.80
C LYS A 309 -17.94 -2.28 -23.67
N VAL A 310 -17.31 -1.29 -24.29
CA VAL A 310 -15.85 -1.11 -24.26
C VAL A 310 -15.44 -0.25 -23.07
N PHE A 311 -16.14 0.88 -22.85
CA PHE A 311 -15.80 1.82 -21.78
C PHE A 311 -16.66 1.66 -20.52
N GLY A 312 -17.64 0.76 -20.52
CA GLY A 312 -18.43 0.45 -19.33
C GLY A 312 -19.40 1.55 -18.89
N ILE A 313 -19.73 2.52 -19.75
CA ILE A 313 -20.64 3.61 -19.38
C ILE A 313 -22.08 3.07 -19.33
N PRO A 314 -22.77 3.15 -18.18
CA PRO A 314 -24.10 2.58 -18.04
C PRO A 314 -25.15 3.30 -18.91
N ASN A 315 -26.02 2.52 -19.55
CA ASN A 315 -27.18 3.03 -20.29
C ASN A 315 -28.43 3.27 -19.41
N ARG A 316 -28.38 2.87 -18.13
CA ARG A 316 -29.46 3.06 -17.16
C ARG A 316 -28.91 3.57 -15.84
N LYS A 317 -29.64 4.52 -15.22
CA LYS A 317 -29.27 5.15 -13.94
C LYS A 317 -27.79 5.59 -13.91
N LYS A 318 -27.30 6.11 -15.05
CA LYS A 318 -25.88 6.49 -15.27
C LYS A 318 -25.33 7.36 -14.15
N SER A 319 -26.07 8.40 -13.74
CA SER A 319 -25.65 9.33 -12.68
C SER A 319 -25.26 8.66 -11.35
N ARG A 320 -25.83 7.49 -11.03
CA ARG A 320 -25.51 6.72 -9.82
C ARG A 320 -24.49 5.62 -10.04
N ASN A 321 -24.47 5.03 -11.24
CA ASN A 321 -23.71 3.83 -11.54
C ASN A 321 -22.44 4.07 -12.35
N ALA A 322 -22.23 5.30 -12.85
CA ALA A 322 -21.05 5.67 -13.63
C ALA A 322 -19.77 5.35 -12.86
N ASP A 323 -18.75 4.94 -13.58
CA ASP A 323 -17.42 4.66 -13.07
C ASP A 323 -16.39 5.19 -14.06
N ILE A 324 -15.15 5.31 -13.64
CA ILE A 324 -14.06 5.70 -14.52
C ILE A 324 -13.70 4.50 -15.39
N PRO A 325 -13.69 4.63 -16.73
CA PRO A 325 -13.36 3.50 -17.60
C PRO A 325 -11.97 2.95 -17.27
N LYS A 326 -11.84 1.61 -17.19
CA LYS A 326 -10.58 0.93 -16.85
C LYS A 326 -9.41 1.33 -17.76
N LEU A 327 -9.69 1.52 -19.05
CA LEU A 327 -8.70 2.01 -20.01
C LEU A 327 -8.19 3.41 -19.64
N ILE A 328 -9.07 4.30 -19.17
CA ILE A 328 -8.70 5.67 -18.74
C ILE A 328 -7.89 5.64 -17.44
N LEU A 329 -8.20 4.74 -16.49
CA LEU A 329 -7.38 4.56 -15.29
C LEU A 329 -5.91 4.27 -15.64
N LYS A 330 -5.65 3.48 -16.69
CA LYS A 330 -4.30 3.12 -17.12
C LYS A 330 -3.66 4.07 -18.14
N SER A 331 -4.47 4.99 -18.67
CA SER A 331 -4.08 5.94 -19.71
C SER A 331 -3.02 6.93 -19.20
N SER A 332 -2.32 7.56 -20.14
CA SER A 332 -1.32 8.58 -19.84
C SER A 332 -1.89 9.74 -19.03
N SER A 333 -1.07 10.43 -18.23
CA SER A 333 -1.50 11.62 -17.47
C SER A 333 -2.15 12.67 -18.36
N ARG A 334 -1.75 12.79 -19.64
CA ARG A 334 -2.37 13.69 -20.62
C ARG A 334 -3.81 13.28 -20.95
N GLU A 335 -4.06 12.00 -21.20
CA GLU A 335 -5.41 11.49 -21.47
C GLU A 335 -6.31 11.59 -20.22
N VAL A 336 -5.77 11.27 -19.04
CA VAL A 336 -6.49 11.41 -17.76
C VAL A 336 -6.84 12.88 -17.48
N SER A 337 -5.94 13.81 -17.78
CA SER A 337 -6.18 15.26 -17.69
C SER A 337 -7.38 15.69 -18.53
N TYR A 338 -7.45 15.25 -19.79
CA TYR A 338 -8.55 15.59 -20.71
C TYR A 338 -9.88 14.96 -20.29
N PHE A 339 -9.84 13.76 -19.72
CA PHE A 339 -11.01 13.12 -19.10
C PHE A 339 -11.52 13.94 -17.92
N LEU A 340 -10.65 14.30 -16.98
CA LEU A 340 -11.01 15.08 -15.80
C LEU A 340 -11.50 16.47 -16.19
N SER A 341 -10.85 17.15 -17.13
CA SER A 341 -11.26 18.49 -17.58
C SER A 341 -12.70 18.48 -18.12
N ALA A 342 -13.02 17.52 -19.00
CA ALA A 342 -14.38 17.37 -19.54
C ALA A 342 -15.41 17.01 -18.46
N LEU A 343 -15.03 16.17 -17.49
CA LEU A 343 -15.92 15.79 -16.39
C LEU A 343 -16.18 16.98 -15.43
N PHE A 344 -15.17 17.78 -15.12
CA PHE A 344 -15.30 19.00 -14.30
C PHE A 344 -16.04 20.12 -15.05
N ASP A 345 -15.88 20.23 -16.37
CA ASP A 345 -16.68 21.12 -17.22
C ASP A 345 -18.19 20.86 -17.07
N CYS A 346 -18.60 19.62 -16.80
CA CYS A 346 -19.98 19.23 -16.52
C CYS A 346 -20.35 19.47 -15.04
N GLU A 347 -19.70 18.76 -14.14
CA GLU A 347 -20.21 18.48 -12.79
C GLU A 347 -19.70 19.44 -11.70
N SER A 348 -18.75 20.33 -12.03
CA SER A 348 -18.13 21.21 -11.04
C SER A 348 -18.69 22.62 -11.02
N TYR A 349 -18.52 23.30 -9.90
CA TYR A 349 -18.77 24.71 -9.69
C TYR A 349 -17.52 25.39 -9.11
N VAL A 350 -17.19 26.59 -9.58
CA VAL A 350 -16.07 27.37 -9.05
C VAL A 350 -16.63 28.43 -8.11
N SER A 351 -16.44 28.23 -6.80
CA SER A 351 -16.98 29.09 -5.75
C SER A 351 -16.08 30.30 -5.51
N ASN A 352 -16.59 31.50 -5.79
CA ASN A 352 -15.89 32.75 -5.52
C ASN A 352 -15.87 33.13 -4.03
N LYS A 353 -16.83 32.62 -3.25
CA LYS A 353 -16.96 32.88 -1.81
C LYS A 353 -15.96 32.03 -1.04
N GLU A 354 -16.01 30.72 -1.24
CA GLU A 354 -15.15 29.74 -0.56
C GLU A 354 -13.75 29.61 -1.21
N CYS A 355 -13.55 30.23 -2.37
CA CYS A 355 -12.32 30.16 -3.15
C CYS A 355 -11.86 28.71 -3.44
N GLU A 356 -12.80 27.89 -3.91
CA GLU A 356 -12.58 26.47 -4.18
C GLU A 356 -13.33 25.99 -5.42
N ILE A 357 -12.95 24.81 -5.92
CA ILE A 357 -13.69 24.05 -6.93
C ILE A 357 -14.49 22.97 -6.20
N GLU A 358 -15.81 23.00 -6.31
CA GLU A 358 -16.70 21.96 -5.80
C GLU A 358 -17.17 21.06 -6.96
N PHE A 359 -16.90 19.76 -6.89
CA PHE A 359 -17.41 18.74 -7.80
C PHE A 359 -18.45 17.90 -7.07
N SER A 360 -19.64 17.77 -7.63
CA SER A 360 -20.74 17.02 -7.01
C SER A 360 -21.12 15.80 -7.85
N THR A 361 -21.35 14.65 -7.23
CA THR A 361 -21.84 13.46 -7.94
C THR A 361 -22.70 12.55 -7.06
N SER A 362 -23.67 11.86 -7.66
CA SER A 362 -24.39 10.77 -7.00
C SER A 362 -23.72 9.39 -7.17
N SER A 363 -22.68 9.30 -8.00
CA SER A 363 -21.92 8.06 -8.16
C SER A 363 -20.85 7.94 -7.07
N GLU A 364 -21.04 6.95 -6.21
CA GLU A 364 -20.03 6.60 -5.20
C GLU A 364 -18.72 6.13 -5.83
N LYS A 365 -18.78 5.41 -6.96
CA LYS A 365 -17.59 4.90 -7.65
C LYS A 365 -16.72 6.05 -8.18
N LEU A 366 -17.34 7.04 -8.83
CA LEU A 366 -16.63 8.25 -9.27
C LEU A 366 -16.05 9.01 -8.07
N ALA A 367 -16.87 9.24 -7.04
CA ALA A 367 -16.44 9.96 -5.84
C ALA A 367 -15.22 9.31 -5.18
N LYS A 368 -15.18 7.97 -5.11
CA LYS A 368 -14.06 7.22 -4.52
C LYS A 368 -12.80 7.24 -5.37
N LYS A 369 -12.91 7.26 -6.71
CA LYS A 369 -11.76 7.15 -7.64
C LYS A 369 -11.20 8.48 -8.13
N ILE A 370 -11.99 9.56 -8.25
CA ILE A 370 -11.49 10.86 -8.71
C ILE A 370 -10.32 11.39 -7.84
N PRO A 371 -10.34 11.30 -6.49
CA PRO A 371 -9.20 11.71 -5.67
C PRO A 371 -7.89 11.01 -6.03
N TYR A 372 -7.94 9.70 -6.35
CA TYR A 372 -6.77 8.94 -6.81
C TYR A 372 -6.20 9.44 -8.14
N LEU A 373 -7.05 9.96 -9.04
CA LEU A 373 -6.59 10.55 -10.30
C LEU A 373 -6.00 11.94 -10.07
N LEU A 374 -6.61 12.75 -9.21
CA LEU A 374 -6.10 14.07 -8.81
C LEU A 374 -4.70 13.97 -8.17
N GLN A 375 -4.48 12.93 -7.35
CA GLN A 375 -3.18 12.64 -6.73
C GLN A 375 -2.05 12.37 -7.74
N ARG A 376 -2.35 11.95 -8.99
CA ARG A 376 -1.32 11.84 -10.05
C ARG A 376 -0.70 13.19 -10.40
N PHE A 377 -1.48 14.25 -10.27
CA PHE A 377 -1.08 15.62 -10.53
C PHE A 377 -0.67 16.36 -9.24
N GLY A 378 -0.58 15.64 -8.11
CA GLY A 378 -0.32 16.23 -6.80
C GLY A 378 -1.45 17.11 -6.27
N ILE A 379 -2.66 17.00 -6.85
CA ILE A 379 -3.82 17.79 -6.44
C ILE A 379 -4.52 17.08 -5.29
N ILE A 380 -4.63 17.79 -4.17
CA ILE A 380 -5.22 17.31 -2.94
C ILE A 380 -6.68 17.78 -2.89
N SER A 381 -7.60 16.85 -2.65
CA SER A 381 -9.04 17.16 -2.51
C SER A 381 -9.62 16.70 -1.17
N LYS A 382 -10.68 17.36 -0.72
CA LYS A 382 -11.50 16.93 0.41
C LYS A 382 -12.82 16.36 -0.10
N VAL A 383 -13.26 15.22 0.41
CA VAL A 383 -14.57 14.63 0.10
C VAL A 383 -15.49 14.74 1.32
N SER A 384 -16.72 15.15 1.07
CA SER A 384 -17.80 15.14 2.05
C SER A 384 -19.06 14.53 1.45
N THR A 385 -20.04 14.23 2.28
CA THR A 385 -21.34 13.73 1.82
C THR A 385 -22.44 14.70 2.23
N LYS A 386 -23.46 14.85 1.38
CA LYS A 386 -24.66 15.63 1.63
C LYS A 386 -25.88 14.79 1.29
N LYS A 387 -26.93 14.85 2.11
CA LYS A 387 -28.24 14.29 1.76
C LYS A 387 -29.13 15.40 1.21
N ILE A 388 -29.75 15.16 0.06
CA ILE A 388 -30.73 16.06 -0.57
C ILE A 388 -31.94 15.20 -0.93
N ASN A 389 -33.10 15.52 -0.37
CA ASN A 389 -34.35 14.76 -0.56
C ASN A 389 -34.15 13.24 -0.35
N GLY A 390 -33.49 12.87 0.75
CA GLY A 390 -33.15 11.48 1.10
C GLY A 390 -32.04 10.83 0.26
N LYS A 391 -31.59 11.46 -0.84
CA LYS A 391 -30.53 10.93 -1.71
C LYS A 391 -29.15 11.42 -1.27
N LYS A 392 -28.19 10.51 -1.20
CA LYS A 392 -26.80 10.81 -0.86
C LYS A 392 -26.05 11.33 -2.10
N TYR A 393 -25.38 12.47 -1.95
CA TYR A 393 -24.46 13.05 -2.91
C TYR A 393 -23.08 13.19 -2.28
N TYR A 394 -22.06 13.04 -3.09
CA TYR A 394 -20.66 13.23 -2.72
C TYR A 394 -20.19 14.57 -3.27
N ARG A 395 -19.54 15.37 -2.41
CA ARG A 395 -18.94 16.65 -2.76
C ARG A 395 -17.44 16.59 -2.58
N LEU A 396 -16.72 16.76 -3.66
CA LEU A 396 -15.27 16.85 -3.70
C LEU A 396 -14.89 18.33 -3.82
N MET A 397 -14.06 18.82 -2.91
CA MET A 397 -13.60 20.21 -2.84
C MET A 397 -12.10 20.26 -3.10
N ILE A 398 -11.68 21.09 -4.05
CA ILE A 398 -10.28 21.41 -4.32
C ILE A 398 -10.07 22.87 -3.90
N SER A 399 -9.35 23.06 -2.81
CA SER A 399 -9.10 24.36 -2.21
C SER A 399 -7.61 24.57 -1.94
N GLY A 400 -7.26 25.84 -1.76
CA GLY A 400 -5.90 26.30 -1.56
C GLY A 400 -5.14 26.61 -2.83
N SER A 401 -4.29 27.64 -2.76
CA SER A 401 -3.62 28.26 -3.91
C SER A 401 -2.80 27.26 -4.71
N ASP A 402 -2.03 26.39 -4.05
CA ASP A 402 -1.20 25.38 -4.69
C ASP A 402 -2.04 24.35 -5.46
N ASN A 403 -3.10 23.82 -4.85
CA ASN A 403 -3.99 22.85 -5.50
C ASN A 403 -4.75 23.47 -6.68
N LEU A 404 -5.22 24.71 -6.54
CA LEU A 404 -5.91 25.43 -7.62
C LEU A 404 -4.97 25.75 -8.79
N LYS A 405 -3.70 26.07 -8.51
CA LYS A 405 -2.67 26.29 -9.52
C LYS A 405 -2.36 24.99 -10.26
N LEU A 406 -2.11 23.90 -9.53
CA LEU A 406 -1.92 22.57 -10.12
C LEU A 406 -3.13 22.14 -10.95
N PHE A 407 -4.36 22.40 -10.49
CA PHE A 407 -5.56 22.13 -11.27
C PHE A 407 -5.59 22.95 -12.57
N LYS A 408 -5.31 24.26 -12.52
CA LYS A 408 -5.27 25.11 -13.71
C LYS A 408 -4.24 24.65 -14.73
N GLU A 409 -3.04 24.28 -14.26
CA GLU A 409 -1.91 23.89 -15.10
C GLU A 409 -2.09 22.50 -15.71
N ASN A 410 -2.61 21.54 -14.95
CA ASN A 410 -2.64 20.13 -15.35
C ASN A 410 -3.99 19.65 -15.86
N ILE A 411 -5.11 20.27 -15.47
CA ILE A 411 -6.47 19.82 -15.83
C ILE A 411 -7.24 20.93 -16.55
N GLY A 412 -7.44 22.06 -15.88
CA GLY A 412 -8.10 23.23 -16.43
C GLY A 412 -9.56 23.01 -16.85
N TYR A 413 -10.15 24.04 -17.47
CA TYR A 413 -11.51 24.02 -17.99
C TYR A 413 -11.52 24.36 -19.48
N SER A 414 -12.36 23.68 -20.25
CA SER A 414 -12.73 24.16 -21.59
C SER A 414 -13.90 25.16 -21.51
N HIS A 415 -14.68 25.14 -20.42
CA HIS A 415 -15.77 26.07 -20.19
C HIS A 415 -15.24 27.50 -19.91
N PRO A 416 -15.54 28.50 -20.75
CA PRO A 416 -14.95 29.84 -20.64
C PRO A 416 -15.21 30.53 -19.30
N GLU A 417 -16.45 30.49 -18.81
CA GLU A 417 -16.80 31.13 -17.53
C GLU A 417 -16.15 30.46 -16.31
N LYS A 418 -16.09 29.12 -16.27
CA LYS A 418 -15.38 28.39 -15.20
C LYS A 418 -13.89 28.74 -15.20
N LYS A 419 -13.27 28.85 -16.38
CA LYS A 419 -11.88 29.31 -16.53
C LYS A 419 -11.68 30.71 -15.95
N ARG A 420 -12.52 31.68 -16.31
CA ARG A 420 -12.47 33.06 -15.76
C ARG A 420 -12.66 33.08 -14.25
N ARG A 421 -13.58 32.27 -13.71
CA ARG A 421 -13.81 32.16 -12.26
C ARG A 421 -12.61 31.56 -11.55
N LEU A 422 -11.97 30.55 -12.11
CA LEU A 422 -10.74 29.95 -11.56
C LEU A 422 -9.61 31.00 -11.49
N ASP A 423 -9.43 31.76 -12.57
CA ASP A 423 -8.44 32.85 -12.60
C ASP A 423 -8.72 33.91 -11.53
N ARG A 424 -10.00 34.25 -11.31
CA ARG A 424 -10.42 35.20 -10.28
C ARG A 424 -10.08 34.71 -8.88
N ILE A 425 -10.42 33.47 -8.53
CA ILE A 425 -10.14 32.93 -7.19
C ILE A 425 -8.63 32.74 -6.95
N LEU A 426 -7.84 32.41 -7.98
CA LEU A 426 -6.38 32.35 -7.87
C LEU A 426 -5.75 33.70 -7.55
N ARG A 427 -6.27 34.80 -8.11
CA ARG A 427 -5.82 36.16 -7.77
C ARG A 427 -6.12 36.50 -6.32
N LYS A 428 -7.30 36.10 -5.82
CA LYS A 428 -7.69 36.29 -4.42
C LYS A 428 -6.81 35.48 -3.46
N THR A 429 -6.51 34.23 -3.79
CA THR A 429 -5.77 33.31 -2.90
C THR A 429 -4.25 33.46 -2.96
N LYS A 430 -3.71 34.37 -3.80
CA LYS A 430 -2.26 34.54 -4.03
C LYS A 430 -1.43 34.71 -2.74
N ASN A 431 -2.02 35.31 -1.71
CA ASN A 431 -1.35 35.57 -0.41
C ASN A 431 -1.94 34.74 0.76
N TYR A 432 -2.86 33.82 0.50
CA TYR A 432 -3.48 33.02 1.56
C TYR A 432 -2.65 31.77 1.85
N ILE A 433 -2.15 31.66 3.08
CA ILE A 433 -1.53 30.44 3.60
C ILE A 433 -2.65 29.42 3.84
N THR A 434 -2.61 28.30 3.13
CA THR A 434 -3.65 27.27 3.25
C THR A 434 -3.22 26.18 4.23
N ASN A 435 -4.07 25.91 5.22
CA ASN A 435 -3.86 24.91 6.28
C ASN A 435 -4.13 23.46 5.81
N VAL A 436 -3.77 23.12 4.56
CA VAL A 436 -4.13 21.83 3.93
C VAL A 436 -3.04 20.77 4.08
N ASP A 437 -1.76 21.15 4.06
CA ASP A 437 -0.61 20.23 4.07
C ASP A 437 0.48 20.72 5.04
N LEU A 438 0.13 20.68 6.33
CA LEU A 438 0.99 21.10 7.43
C LEU A 438 1.76 19.91 8.01
N VAL A 439 3.05 20.09 8.32
CA VAL A 439 3.93 19.02 8.80
C VAL A 439 4.10 19.12 10.33
N PRO A 440 3.73 18.10 11.14
CA PRO A 440 3.76 18.19 12.60
C PRO A 440 5.16 17.91 13.19
N VAL A 441 6.13 18.81 12.96
CA VAL A 441 7.56 18.62 13.35
C VAL A 441 8.14 19.74 14.21
N ASN A 442 7.27 20.57 14.79
CA ASN A 442 7.67 21.72 15.60
C ASN A 442 8.66 21.37 16.71
N LYS A 443 8.42 20.26 17.41
CA LYS A 443 9.30 19.75 18.48
C LYS A 443 10.69 19.40 17.95
N VAL A 444 10.80 18.68 16.85
CA VAL A 444 12.10 18.34 16.22
C VAL A 444 12.90 19.59 15.88
N ILE A 445 12.24 20.62 15.33
CA ILE A 445 12.90 21.91 15.02
C ILE A 445 13.40 22.57 16.31
N ARG A 446 12.57 22.58 17.38
CA ARG A 446 12.95 23.13 18.69
C ARG A 446 14.15 22.38 19.27
N ASP A 447 14.15 21.05 19.22
CA ASP A 447 15.18 20.20 19.80
C ASP A 447 16.52 20.35 19.07
N ILE A 448 16.50 20.56 17.74
CA ILE A 448 17.71 20.92 16.96
C ILE A 448 18.24 22.28 17.44
N CYS A 449 17.38 23.29 17.53
CA CYS A 449 17.80 24.63 17.95
C CYS A 449 18.38 24.65 19.36
N GLN A 450 17.75 23.95 20.31
CA GLN A 450 18.22 23.87 21.69
C GLN A 450 19.55 23.12 21.80
N HIS A 451 19.67 21.97 21.13
CA HIS A 451 20.87 21.13 21.19
C HIS A 451 22.11 21.83 20.61
N HIS A 452 21.94 22.63 19.56
CA HIS A 452 23.04 23.32 18.88
C HIS A 452 23.15 24.81 19.26
N GLY A 453 22.39 25.29 20.25
CA GLY A 453 22.44 26.69 20.71
C GLY A 453 22.00 27.72 19.65
N ILE A 454 21.16 27.34 18.69
CA ILE A 454 20.74 28.19 17.57
C ILE A 454 19.56 29.05 18.00
N ASN A 455 19.73 30.37 17.97
CA ASN A 455 18.64 31.29 18.26
C ASN A 455 17.76 31.59 17.02
N ASN A 456 16.55 32.09 17.27
CA ASN A 456 15.56 32.39 16.23
C ASN A 456 16.08 33.37 15.16
N THR A 457 16.94 34.32 15.54
CA THR A 457 17.50 35.33 14.62
C THR A 457 18.51 34.70 13.66
N GLN A 458 19.39 33.85 14.18
CA GLN A 458 20.38 33.11 13.40
C GLN A 458 19.70 32.18 12.39
N LEU A 459 18.66 31.46 12.80
CA LEU A 459 17.89 30.62 11.88
C LEU A 459 17.11 31.45 10.85
N ALA A 460 16.48 32.56 11.24
CA ALA A 460 15.74 33.42 10.32
C ALA A 460 16.64 33.97 9.19
N LYS A 461 17.86 34.42 9.52
CA LYS A 461 18.84 34.92 8.54
C LYS A 461 19.18 33.88 7.45
N ASN A 462 19.24 32.60 7.80
CA ASN A 462 19.63 31.52 6.89
C ASN A 462 18.45 30.88 6.12
N THR A 463 17.21 31.18 6.50
CA THR A 463 15.98 30.57 5.94
C THR A 463 15.18 31.51 5.03
N TYR A 464 15.51 32.81 5.00
CA TYR A 464 14.70 33.87 4.36
C TYR A 464 13.25 33.91 4.88
N LEU A 465 13.05 33.51 6.13
CA LEU A 465 11.76 33.58 6.83
C LEU A 465 11.80 34.72 7.85
N LYS A 466 10.64 35.30 8.15
CA LYS A 466 10.51 36.29 9.23
C LYS A 466 10.82 35.64 10.58
N ARG A 467 11.51 36.36 11.47
CA ARG A 467 11.86 35.90 12.82
C ARG A 467 10.63 35.47 13.62
N GLU A 468 9.53 36.19 13.47
CA GLU A 468 8.26 35.90 14.14
C GLU A 468 7.70 34.56 13.68
N SER A 469 7.80 34.24 12.38
CA SER A 469 7.35 32.96 11.83
C SER A 469 8.16 31.78 12.39
N ILE A 470 9.48 31.93 12.49
CA ILE A 470 10.35 30.91 13.12
C ILE A 470 9.96 30.72 14.59
N ARG A 471 9.78 31.82 15.34
CA ARG A 471 9.37 31.79 16.74
C ARG A 471 8.02 31.09 16.92
N ASP A 472 7.03 31.39 16.09
CA ASP A 472 5.69 30.79 16.20
C ASP A 472 5.71 29.29 15.86
N ILE A 473 6.60 28.85 14.97
CA ILE A 473 6.84 27.43 14.70
C ILE A 473 7.50 26.75 15.91
N ILE A 474 8.60 27.30 16.42
CA ILE A 474 9.34 26.71 17.56
C ILE A 474 8.46 26.66 18.81
N ASN A 475 7.59 27.64 19.01
CA ASN A 475 6.65 27.70 20.13
C ASN A 475 5.34 26.93 19.88
N GLU A 476 5.29 26.09 18.84
CA GLU A 476 4.14 25.24 18.51
C GLU A 476 2.81 25.97 18.24
N ARG A 477 2.85 27.29 18.00
CA ARG A 477 1.67 28.09 17.66
C ARG A 477 1.16 27.79 16.25
N VAL A 478 2.08 27.47 15.32
CA VAL A 478 1.76 27.16 13.92
C VAL A 478 2.63 26.01 13.42
N ARG A 479 2.04 25.06 12.70
CA ARG A 479 2.80 23.99 12.03
C ARG A 479 3.38 24.49 10.70
N PRO A 480 4.63 24.15 10.34
CA PRO A 480 5.21 24.57 9.08
C PRO A 480 4.51 23.90 7.87
N GLN A 481 4.32 24.67 6.81
CA GLN A 481 4.07 24.12 5.47
C GLN A 481 5.35 23.49 4.92
N ARG A 482 5.24 22.60 3.92
CA ARG A 482 6.42 21.94 3.32
C ARG A 482 7.47 22.89 2.78
N GLN A 483 7.08 23.94 2.06
CA GLN A 483 8.04 24.91 1.52
C GLN A 483 8.77 25.65 2.64
N THR A 484 8.04 26.00 3.72
CA THR A 484 8.62 26.59 4.92
C THR A 484 9.57 25.61 5.61
N LEU A 485 9.18 24.33 5.73
CA LEU A 485 10.01 23.29 6.32
C LEU A 485 11.30 23.05 5.51
N LYS A 486 11.20 23.03 4.18
CA LYS A 486 12.35 22.93 3.28
C LYS A 486 13.31 24.10 3.47
N LYS A 487 12.78 25.33 3.57
CA LYS A 487 13.61 26.51 3.87
C LYS A 487 14.31 26.38 5.22
N ILE A 488 13.61 25.88 6.25
CA ILE A 488 14.18 25.63 7.58
C ILE A 488 15.31 24.59 7.51
N ALA A 489 15.09 23.44 6.85
CA ALA A 489 16.09 22.40 6.68
C ALA A 489 17.34 22.93 5.94
N CYS A 490 17.16 23.61 4.79
CA CYS A 490 18.27 24.27 4.09
C CYS A 490 18.97 25.34 4.94
N GLY A 491 18.22 26.04 5.81
CA GLY A 491 18.80 27.03 6.72
C GLY A 491 19.73 26.40 7.75
N PHE A 492 19.38 25.22 8.28
CA PHE A 492 20.27 24.45 9.13
C PHE A 492 21.50 23.94 8.39
N GLU A 493 21.34 23.44 7.15
CA GLU A 493 22.47 23.01 6.31
C GLU A 493 23.45 24.16 6.04
N LYS A 494 22.95 25.37 5.77
CA LYS A 494 23.78 26.58 5.59
C LYS A 494 24.56 27.00 6.83
N ILE A 495 24.07 26.66 8.03
CA ILE A 495 24.79 26.88 9.28
C ILE A 495 25.93 25.84 9.44
N GLY A 496 25.98 24.81 8.60
CA GLY A 496 27.02 23.76 8.63
C GLY A 496 26.67 22.58 9.53
N LEU A 497 25.38 22.38 9.86
CA LEU A 497 24.94 21.32 10.77
C LEU A 497 24.86 19.96 10.06
N ASN A 498 25.67 19.00 10.49
CA ASN A 498 25.59 17.60 10.07
C ASN A 498 24.75 16.77 11.05
N ASP A 499 23.48 17.16 11.23
CA ASP A 499 22.53 16.51 12.15
C ASP A 499 21.54 15.64 11.35
N LEU A 500 21.36 14.37 11.75
CA LEU A 500 20.43 13.45 11.09
C LEU A 500 18.97 13.96 11.13
N ARG A 501 18.59 14.72 12.14
CA ARG A 501 17.27 15.34 12.26
C ARG A 501 17.04 16.39 11.17
N VAL A 502 18.07 17.11 10.73
CA VAL A 502 17.97 18.07 9.61
C VAL A 502 17.65 17.34 8.30
N LYS A 503 18.31 16.20 8.05
CA LYS A 503 18.00 15.32 6.90
C LYS A 503 16.56 14.80 6.98
N TYR A 504 16.11 14.39 8.17
CA TYR A 504 14.73 13.97 8.39
C TYR A 504 13.70 15.08 8.10
N LEU A 505 13.97 16.34 8.50
CA LEU A 505 13.13 17.48 8.13
C LEU A 505 13.06 17.67 6.61
N MET A 506 14.18 17.49 5.91
CA MET A 506 14.21 17.55 4.45
C MET A 506 13.37 16.43 3.82
N PHE A 507 13.49 15.19 4.28
CA PHE A 507 12.68 14.07 3.79
C PHE A 507 11.18 14.33 3.98
N LEU A 508 10.78 14.82 5.15
CA LEU A 508 9.38 15.18 5.39
C LEU A 508 8.91 16.35 4.53
N ALA A 509 9.76 17.32 4.22
CA ALA A 509 9.41 18.42 3.34
C ALA A 509 9.18 17.94 1.90
N GLU A 510 9.95 16.95 1.45
CA GLU A 510 9.90 16.44 0.08
C GLU A 510 9.00 15.22 -0.11
N SER A 511 8.50 14.60 0.96
CA SER A 511 7.77 13.34 0.90
C SER A 511 6.51 13.34 0.02
N ASP A 512 6.12 12.15 -0.43
CA ASP A 512 4.91 11.91 -1.22
C ASP A 512 3.69 11.59 -0.36
N ILE A 513 3.86 11.59 0.96
CA ILE A 513 2.78 11.48 1.96
C ILE A 513 2.48 12.83 2.57
N MET A 514 1.33 12.97 3.21
CA MET A 514 0.92 14.10 4.02
C MET A 514 0.14 13.65 5.26
N TRP A 515 -0.07 14.58 6.18
CA TRP A 515 -0.51 14.30 7.54
C TRP A 515 -1.97 14.71 7.71
N ASP A 516 -2.87 13.73 7.78
CA ASP A 516 -4.32 13.94 7.83
C ASP A 516 -4.91 13.54 9.18
N LYS A 517 -5.75 14.40 9.74
CA LYS A 517 -6.29 14.22 11.09
C LYS A 517 -7.44 13.22 11.07
N VAL A 518 -7.38 12.22 11.96
CA VAL A 518 -8.48 11.29 12.22
C VAL A 518 -9.68 12.09 12.70
N LYS A 519 -10.78 11.97 11.95
CA LYS A 519 -12.08 12.52 12.30
C LYS A 519 -12.84 11.57 13.21
N GLU A 520 -12.83 10.29 12.86
CA GLU A 520 -13.68 9.29 13.48
C GLU A 520 -13.10 7.89 13.31
N VAL A 521 -13.30 7.05 14.32
CA VAL A 521 -12.95 5.63 14.33
C VAL A 521 -14.18 4.86 14.81
N LYS A 522 -14.72 3.97 13.97
CA LYS A 522 -15.97 3.26 14.23
C LYS A 522 -15.81 1.74 14.13
N PRO A 523 -16.01 0.99 15.21
CA PRO A 523 -16.11 -0.46 15.11
C PRO A 523 -17.42 -0.87 14.42
N HIS A 524 -17.38 -1.92 13.61
CA HIS A 524 -18.55 -2.55 13.02
C HIS A 524 -18.32 -4.03 12.75
N LYS A 525 -19.41 -4.79 12.59
CA LYS A 525 -19.34 -6.18 12.15
C LYS A 525 -19.03 -6.25 10.66
N ASN A 526 -18.10 -7.13 10.28
CA ASN A 526 -17.83 -7.44 8.89
C ASN A 526 -18.91 -8.37 8.34
N LYS A 527 -19.83 -7.84 7.53
CA LYS A 527 -20.94 -8.63 6.96
C LYS A 527 -20.48 -9.70 5.97
N LYS A 528 -19.33 -9.50 5.31
CA LYS A 528 -18.83 -10.46 4.32
C LYS A 528 -18.03 -11.61 4.95
N GLY A 529 -17.65 -11.51 6.22
CA GLY A 529 -16.87 -12.54 6.95
C GLY A 529 -15.39 -12.63 6.54
N PHE A 530 -15.01 -12.13 5.36
CA PHE A 530 -13.63 -12.17 4.85
C PHE A 530 -12.97 -10.79 4.81
N VAL A 531 -11.65 -10.77 4.92
CA VAL A 531 -10.74 -9.62 4.85
C VAL A 531 -9.52 -10.00 4.00
N TYR A 532 -8.80 -9.00 3.49
CA TYR A 532 -7.72 -9.21 2.52
C TYR A 532 -6.43 -8.53 2.96
N ASP A 533 -5.30 -9.14 2.62
CA ASP A 533 -3.97 -8.60 2.90
C ASP A 533 -3.00 -8.93 1.75
N VAL A 534 -1.90 -8.20 1.68
CA VAL A 534 -0.87 -8.35 0.65
C VAL A 534 0.50 -8.30 1.29
N THR A 535 1.32 -9.35 1.12
CA THR A 535 2.72 -9.29 1.59
C THR A 535 3.57 -8.54 0.57
N VAL A 536 4.02 -7.36 0.95
CA VAL A 536 4.95 -6.54 0.18
C VAL A 536 6.34 -6.75 0.74
N ASP A 537 7.19 -7.46 -0.01
CA ASP A 537 8.60 -7.63 0.35
C ASP A 537 9.34 -6.29 0.12
N GLY A 538 10.24 -5.89 1.02
CA GLY A 538 10.89 -4.58 0.96
C GLY A 538 10.13 -3.57 1.78
N THR A 539 9.14 -2.84 1.26
CA THR A 539 8.54 -1.73 2.04
C THR A 539 7.53 -2.15 3.13
N HIS A 540 7.05 -3.41 3.15
CA HIS A 540 6.06 -3.94 4.13
C HIS A 540 4.82 -3.06 4.36
N ASN A 541 4.46 -2.27 3.34
CA ASN A 541 3.31 -1.40 3.35
C ASN A 541 2.75 -1.24 1.94
N PHE A 542 1.51 -0.78 1.81
CA PHE A 542 0.90 -0.45 0.53
C PHE A 542 -0.13 0.68 0.67
N VAL A 543 -0.55 1.24 -0.46
CA VAL A 543 -1.55 2.31 -0.52
C VAL A 543 -2.96 1.72 -0.67
N ALA A 544 -3.85 2.03 0.27
CA ALA A 544 -5.25 1.60 0.24
C ALA A 544 -6.21 2.63 0.85
N GLY A 545 -7.49 2.57 0.49
CA GLY A 545 -8.55 3.39 1.08
C GLY A 545 -9.62 3.85 0.09
N ASN A 546 -10.68 4.44 0.60
CA ASN A 546 -11.71 5.11 -0.20
C ASN A 546 -11.49 6.62 -0.20
N PHE A 547 -11.82 7.27 -1.32
CA PHE A 547 -11.70 8.73 -1.51
C PHE A 547 -10.25 9.25 -1.47
N GLY A 548 -9.29 8.38 -1.76
CA GLY A 548 -7.85 8.60 -1.67
C GLY A 548 -7.17 7.44 -0.94
N GLY A 549 -5.83 7.44 -0.92
CA GLY A 549 -5.04 6.42 -0.27
C GLY A 549 -4.48 6.83 1.11
N LEU A 550 -4.47 5.88 2.04
CA LEU A 550 -3.64 5.84 3.25
C LEU A 550 -2.52 4.83 3.06
N VAL A 551 -1.42 4.99 3.79
CA VAL A 551 -0.35 3.99 3.85
C VAL A 551 -0.68 3.00 4.97
N VAL A 552 -0.84 1.72 4.62
CA VAL A 552 -1.20 0.61 5.51
C VAL A 552 -0.04 -0.39 5.62
N SER A 553 0.21 -0.98 6.81
CA SER A 553 1.44 -1.73 7.12
C SER A 553 1.23 -3.20 7.55
N ASN A 554 2.20 -4.05 7.19
CA ASN A 554 2.33 -5.46 7.57
C ASN A 554 3.22 -5.64 8.84
N THR A 555 3.03 -6.67 9.68
CA THR A 555 3.90 -6.98 10.86
C THR A 555 4.22 -8.46 10.83
N THR A 556 5.44 -8.77 11.23
CA THR A 556 6.05 -10.10 11.23
C THR A 556 6.07 -10.70 12.64
N TYR A 557 6.15 -12.03 12.73
CA TYR A 557 6.31 -12.75 14.01
C TYR A 557 7.67 -12.46 14.66
N LEU A 558 8.69 -12.15 13.83
CA LEU A 558 10.01 -11.67 14.26
C LEU A 558 9.92 -10.49 15.23
N ASN A 559 9.10 -9.49 14.88
CA ASN A 559 8.96 -8.28 15.71
C ASN A 559 8.33 -8.57 17.08
N ILE A 560 7.51 -9.64 17.19
CA ILE A 560 6.93 -10.06 18.48
C ILE A 560 8.01 -10.71 19.35
N LEU A 561 8.76 -11.67 18.80
CA LEU A 561 9.80 -12.38 19.56
C LEU A 561 10.91 -11.44 20.02
N SER A 562 11.26 -10.45 19.20
CA SER A 562 12.30 -9.48 19.53
C SER A 562 12.00 -8.66 20.80
N MET A 563 10.74 -8.60 21.26
CA MET A 563 10.37 -7.95 22.53
C MET A 563 10.85 -8.69 23.78
N PHE A 564 11.14 -9.98 23.66
CA PHE A 564 11.63 -10.80 24.76
C PHE A 564 13.16 -10.73 24.94
N ILE A 565 13.86 -9.96 24.09
CA ILE A 565 15.27 -9.70 24.30
C ILE A 565 15.40 -8.74 25.50
N HIS A 566 16.26 -9.10 26.46
CA HIS A 566 16.44 -8.34 27.70
C HIS A 566 16.74 -6.85 27.42
N PRO A 567 16.08 -5.89 28.10
CA PRO A 567 16.12 -4.45 27.80
C PRO A 567 17.49 -3.76 27.93
N GLU A 568 18.48 -4.42 28.53
CA GLU A 568 19.85 -3.89 28.64
C GLU A 568 20.77 -4.35 27.50
N LYS A 569 20.39 -5.42 26.79
CA LYS A 569 21.21 -6.00 25.72
C LYS A 569 21.37 -5.03 24.56
N LYS A 570 22.59 -4.90 24.04
CA LYS A 570 22.87 -4.18 22.81
C LYS A 570 22.34 -4.95 21.61
N ILE A 571 21.29 -4.42 21.00
CA ILE A 571 20.68 -5.01 19.82
C ILE A 571 21.16 -4.28 18.57
N VAL A 572 21.61 -5.01 17.57
CA VAL A 572 21.79 -4.46 16.21
C VAL A 572 20.79 -5.15 15.28
N SER A 573 19.85 -4.38 14.72
CA SER A 573 18.97 -4.91 13.67
C SER A 573 19.52 -4.54 12.30
N ILE A 574 19.46 -5.48 11.36
CA ILE A 574 19.95 -5.32 9.99
C ILE A 574 18.83 -5.76 9.06
N GLU A 575 18.40 -4.82 8.23
CA GLU A 575 17.22 -5.01 7.41
C GLU A 575 17.48 -4.44 6.02
N ASP A 576 17.00 -5.13 4.98
CA ASP A 576 16.93 -4.51 3.64
C ASP A 576 15.98 -3.30 3.66
N THR A 577 14.99 -3.33 4.53
CA THR A 577 14.00 -2.27 4.71
C THR A 577 13.44 -2.35 6.12
N ARG A 578 13.14 -1.21 6.74
CA ARG A 578 12.90 -1.14 8.17
C ARG A 578 11.51 -1.68 8.54
N GLU A 579 11.47 -2.82 9.20
CA GLU A 579 10.26 -3.51 9.67
C GLU A 579 10.19 -3.60 11.20
N ILE A 580 11.35 -3.77 11.83
CA ILE A 580 11.48 -4.03 13.24
C ILE A 580 11.27 -2.72 14.01
N ASN A 581 10.46 -2.80 15.06
CA ASN A 581 10.22 -1.70 15.96
C ASN A 581 10.36 -2.21 17.39
N LEU A 582 11.49 -1.90 18.04
CA LEU A 582 11.75 -2.32 19.41
C LEU A 582 11.54 -1.16 20.37
N SER A 583 10.99 -1.47 21.55
CA SER A 583 10.92 -0.53 22.67
C SER A 583 12.15 -0.69 23.56
N HIS A 584 13.32 -0.61 22.94
CA HIS A 584 14.61 -0.95 23.54
C HIS A 584 15.55 0.26 23.37
N GLU A 585 16.18 0.70 24.46
CA GLU A 585 17.02 1.91 24.45
C GLU A 585 18.37 1.65 23.79
N ASN A 586 18.96 0.47 24.01
CA ASN A 586 20.26 0.07 23.49
C ASN A 586 20.13 -0.66 22.14
N TRP A 587 19.44 -0.04 21.20
CA TRP A 587 19.16 -0.61 19.87
C TRP A 587 19.71 0.26 18.74
N ILE A 588 20.50 -0.35 17.87
CA ILE A 588 21.07 0.25 16.66
C ILE A 588 20.37 -0.36 15.43
N PRO A 589 19.43 0.35 14.80
CA PRO A 589 18.81 -0.06 13.56
C PRO A 589 19.70 0.28 12.35
N SER A 590 20.10 -0.74 11.59
CA SER A 590 20.89 -0.64 10.37
C SER A 590 20.07 -1.07 9.17
N VAL A 591 20.11 -0.29 8.10
CA VAL A 591 19.33 -0.56 6.88
C VAL A 591 20.25 -0.56 5.67
N ALA A 592 20.14 -1.59 4.83
CA ALA A 592 20.92 -1.69 3.60
C ALA A 592 20.59 -0.53 2.64
N ARG A 593 21.57 -0.14 1.83
CA ARG A 593 21.47 0.99 0.90
C ARG A 593 21.94 0.57 -0.48
N THR A 594 21.08 0.79 -1.47
CA THR A 594 21.48 0.65 -2.88
C THR A 594 22.36 1.82 -3.31
N GLY A 595 23.45 1.51 -4.03
CA GLY A 595 24.35 2.51 -4.59
C GLY A 595 23.88 3.10 -5.92
N PHE A 596 24.60 4.10 -6.42
CA PHE A 596 24.29 4.83 -7.65
C PHE A 596 25.39 4.64 -8.72
N GLY A 597 25.04 4.76 -10.00
CA GLY A 597 26.00 4.68 -11.12
C GLY A 597 26.19 3.27 -11.70
N MET A 598 27.18 3.13 -12.59
CA MET A 598 27.60 1.83 -13.12
C MET A 598 28.35 1.04 -12.03
N PRO A 599 28.24 -0.29 -11.99
CA PRO A 599 29.04 -1.10 -11.07
C PRO A 599 30.53 -0.85 -11.27
N GLU A 600 31.28 -0.71 -10.17
CA GLU A 600 32.73 -0.66 -10.17
C GLU A 600 33.32 -2.03 -10.52
N ALA A 601 34.65 -2.13 -10.65
CA ALA A 601 35.33 -3.42 -10.89
C ALA A 601 35.04 -4.47 -9.80
N SER A 602 34.65 -4.03 -8.60
CA SER A 602 34.21 -4.86 -7.47
C SER A 602 32.80 -5.45 -7.63
N GLY A 603 32.05 -5.04 -8.65
CA GLY A 603 30.65 -5.41 -8.87
C GLY A 603 29.64 -4.59 -8.05
N LYS A 604 30.08 -3.76 -7.09
CA LYS A 604 29.23 -2.85 -6.31
C LYS A 604 29.09 -1.49 -6.97
N ARG A 605 27.95 -0.83 -6.77
CA ARG A 605 27.75 0.57 -7.19
C ARG A 605 28.34 1.53 -6.17
N TYR A 606 28.66 2.74 -6.63
CA TYR A 606 29.16 3.79 -5.75
C TYR A 606 28.16 4.08 -4.61
N GLY A 607 28.63 3.93 -3.37
CA GLY A 607 27.83 4.12 -2.15
C GLY A 607 26.82 3.00 -1.83
N GLU A 608 26.94 1.83 -2.46
CA GLU A 608 26.19 0.62 -2.11
C GLU A 608 26.71 0.02 -0.81
N VAL A 609 25.79 -0.28 0.11
CA VAL A 609 26.05 -0.98 1.37
C VAL A 609 25.01 -2.08 1.49
N ASP A 610 25.43 -3.32 1.35
CA ASP A 610 24.52 -4.47 1.42
C ASP A 610 24.38 -5.01 2.85
N MET A 611 23.42 -5.91 3.10
CA MET A 611 23.23 -6.51 4.43
C MET A 611 24.47 -7.28 4.92
N PHE A 612 25.28 -7.80 3.99
CA PHE A 612 26.53 -8.49 4.32
C PHE A 612 27.55 -7.52 4.93
N ASP A 613 27.70 -6.32 4.35
CA ASP A 613 28.57 -5.26 4.89
C ASP A 613 28.10 -4.84 6.29
N LEU A 614 26.79 -4.63 6.46
CA LEU A 614 26.21 -4.21 7.73
C LEU A 614 26.36 -5.26 8.82
N LEU A 615 26.17 -6.55 8.50
CA LEU A 615 26.42 -7.64 9.43
C LEU A 615 27.89 -7.70 9.83
N LYS A 616 28.79 -7.62 8.87
CA LYS A 616 30.23 -7.66 9.17
C LYS A 616 30.65 -6.54 10.10
N GLU A 617 30.14 -5.33 9.89
CA GLU A 617 30.44 -4.19 10.76
C GLU A 617 29.70 -4.25 12.10
N SER A 618 28.51 -4.85 12.17
CA SER A 618 27.78 -4.98 13.44
C SER A 618 28.53 -5.82 14.45
N PHE A 619 29.19 -6.91 14.04
CA PHE A 619 29.99 -7.75 14.94
C PHE A 619 31.16 -7.00 15.58
N ARG A 620 31.73 -5.99 14.91
CA ARG A 620 32.76 -5.13 15.50
C ARG A 620 32.25 -4.27 16.64
N MET A 621 30.93 -4.08 16.70
CA MET A 621 30.28 -3.34 17.78
C MET A 621 30.06 -4.20 19.03
N ASN A 622 30.43 -5.49 19.01
CA ASN A 622 30.17 -6.46 20.08
C ASN A 622 28.69 -6.46 20.52
N PRO A 623 27.75 -6.79 19.62
CA PRO A 623 26.32 -6.77 19.93
C PRO A 623 25.94 -7.97 20.80
N ASP A 624 25.10 -7.74 21.81
CA ASP A 624 24.54 -8.83 22.62
C ASP A 624 23.47 -9.62 21.86
N TYR A 625 22.83 -9.00 20.84
CA TYR A 625 21.88 -9.66 19.97
C TYR A 625 21.90 -9.08 18.56
N ILE A 626 21.79 -9.93 17.55
CA ILE A 626 21.61 -9.51 16.17
C ILE A 626 20.24 -9.91 15.68
N ILE A 627 19.56 -8.98 15.01
CA ILE A 627 18.29 -9.27 14.34
C ILE A 627 18.45 -9.04 12.85
N VAL A 628 18.17 -10.04 12.04
CA VAL A 628 18.17 -9.93 10.58
C VAL A 628 16.75 -10.04 10.06
N GLY A 629 16.27 -9.00 9.36
CA GLY A 629 14.89 -8.93 8.87
C GLY A 629 14.49 -10.18 8.08
N GLU A 630 15.17 -10.43 6.96
CA GLU A 630 15.03 -11.65 6.16
C GLU A 630 16.36 -12.02 5.50
N ILE A 631 16.75 -13.29 5.62
CA ILE A 631 17.95 -13.85 5.02
C ILE A 631 17.61 -14.40 3.64
N ARG A 632 18.37 -13.99 2.61
CA ARG A 632 18.14 -14.31 1.20
C ARG A 632 19.41 -14.70 0.43
N GLY A 633 20.60 -14.39 0.94
CA GLY A 633 21.88 -14.65 0.28
C GLY A 633 23.08 -14.66 1.22
N LYS A 634 24.23 -14.19 0.73
CA LYS A 634 25.54 -14.25 1.38
C LYS A 634 25.60 -13.73 2.81
N GLU A 635 24.69 -12.82 3.20
CA GLU A 635 24.57 -12.29 4.56
C GLU A 635 24.29 -13.40 5.60
N ALA A 636 23.68 -14.52 5.19
CA ALA A 636 23.47 -15.67 6.05
C ALA A 636 24.80 -16.21 6.59
N TYR A 637 25.85 -16.26 5.76
CA TYR A 637 27.16 -16.76 6.17
C TYR A 637 27.71 -15.99 7.36
N VAL A 638 27.64 -14.66 7.31
CA VAL A 638 28.13 -13.81 8.40
C VAL A 638 27.28 -13.98 9.65
N MET A 639 25.96 -14.10 9.51
CA MET A 639 25.06 -14.32 10.63
C MET A 639 25.32 -15.66 11.34
N PHE A 640 25.43 -16.76 10.59
CA PHE A 640 25.69 -18.09 11.14
C PHE A 640 27.12 -18.24 11.68
N GLN A 641 28.10 -17.59 11.06
CA GLN A 641 29.43 -17.47 11.63
C GLN A 641 29.38 -16.70 12.97
N GLY A 642 28.60 -15.64 13.03
CA GLY A 642 28.27 -14.93 14.27
C GLY A 642 27.73 -15.83 15.36
N MET A 643 26.70 -16.64 15.04
CA MET A 643 26.13 -17.64 15.96
C MET A 643 27.21 -18.59 16.48
N SER A 644 28.04 -19.15 15.59
CA SER A 644 29.13 -20.06 15.97
C SER A 644 30.19 -19.41 16.87
N SER A 645 30.35 -18.08 16.79
CA SER A 645 31.26 -17.28 17.61
C SER A 645 30.64 -16.75 18.90
N GLY A 646 29.41 -17.17 19.24
CA GLY A 646 28.74 -16.81 20.50
C GLY A 646 27.84 -15.56 20.44
N HIS A 647 27.52 -15.05 19.26
CA HIS A 647 26.62 -13.91 19.11
C HIS A 647 25.19 -14.39 18.74
N PRO A 648 24.24 -14.37 19.69
CA PRO A 648 22.91 -14.89 19.44
C PRO A 648 22.19 -14.04 18.40
N SER A 649 21.51 -14.73 17.49
CA SER A 649 20.92 -14.08 16.33
C SER A 649 19.49 -14.57 16.08
N ILE A 650 18.60 -13.66 15.70
CA ILE A 650 17.24 -13.99 15.27
C ILE A 650 16.96 -13.44 13.87
N GLY A 651 16.29 -14.21 13.03
CA GLY A 651 15.89 -13.72 11.72
C GLY A 651 14.80 -14.51 11.03
N THR A 652 14.46 -14.12 9.81
CA THR A 652 13.47 -14.85 9.00
C THR A 652 14.07 -15.40 7.71
N MET A 653 13.47 -16.48 7.19
CA MET A 653 13.79 -17.02 5.88
C MET A 653 12.56 -17.62 5.20
N HIS A 654 12.51 -17.61 3.88
CA HIS A 654 11.41 -18.22 3.14
C HIS A 654 11.59 -19.75 2.96
N ALA A 655 10.85 -20.55 3.73
CA ALA A 655 10.80 -22.02 3.56
C ALA A 655 9.49 -22.60 4.14
N GLY A 656 9.08 -23.79 3.67
CA GLY A 656 7.83 -24.46 4.06
C GLY A 656 8.01 -25.62 5.06
N SER A 657 9.23 -26.15 5.18
CA SER A 657 9.60 -27.20 6.12
C SER A 657 11.05 -27.05 6.59
N ILE A 658 11.46 -27.88 7.53
CA ILE A 658 12.83 -27.93 8.08
C ILE A 658 13.83 -28.35 6.97
N GLU A 659 13.45 -29.32 6.15
CA GLU A 659 14.26 -29.81 5.04
C GLU A 659 14.46 -28.72 3.96
N ASP A 660 13.41 -27.94 3.68
CA ASP A 660 13.50 -26.80 2.76
C ASP A 660 14.45 -25.71 3.30
N VAL A 661 14.47 -25.49 4.63
CA VAL A 661 15.36 -24.54 5.29
C VAL A 661 16.81 -24.96 5.10
N ILE A 662 17.14 -26.20 5.46
CA ILE A 662 18.52 -26.73 5.37
C ILE A 662 19.00 -26.68 3.93
N LYS A 663 18.19 -27.19 2.99
CA LYS A 663 18.54 -27.19 1.57
C LYS A 663 18.80 -25.78 1.03
N ARG A 664 18.04 -24.78 1.47
CA ARG A 664 18.27 -23.37 1.07
C ARG A 664 19.55 -22.80 1.66
N LEU A 665 19.86 -23.12 2.91
CA LEU A 665 21.10 -22.69 3.55
C LEU A 665 22.33 -23.33 2.88
N GLU A 666 22.25 -24.58 2.42
CA GLU A 666 23.36 -25.26 1.73
C GLU A 666 23.53 -24.82 0.27
N SER A 667 22.48 -24.31 -0.38
CA SER A 667 22.49 -23.99 -1.81
C SER A 667 22.90 -22.53 -2.09
N PRO A 668 23.44 -22.23 -3.29
CA PRO A 668 23.59 -20.85 -3.76
C PRO A 668 22.25 -20.11 -3.75
N PRO A 669 22.20 -18.83 -3.37
CA PRO A 669 23.32 -17.90 -3.12
C PRO A 669 23.81 -17.82 -1.65
N ILE A 670 23.48 -18.81 -0.80
CA ILE A 670 23.82 -18.81 0.63
C ILE A 670 25.08 -19.65 0.92
N GLU A 671 25.08 -20.93 0.53
CA GLU A 671 26.24 -21.86 0.61
C GLU A 671 26.87 -22.03 2.01
N LEU A 672 26.09 -22.41 3.02
CA LEU A 672 26.61 -22.79 4.34
C LEU A 672 27.06 -24.25 4.41
N SER A 673 28.08 -24.52 5.21
CA SER A 673 28.42 -25.88 5.63
C SER A 673 27.43 -26.39 6.70
N THR A 674 27.26 -27.70 6.78
CA THR A 674 26.37 -28.34 7.78
C THR A 674 26.73 -27.95 9.21
N SER A 675 28.03 -27.87 9.52
CA SER A 675 28.54 -27.46 10.84
C SER A 675 28.16 -26.03 11.22
N LEU A 676 28.07 -25.10 10.25
CA LEU A 676 27.57 -23.75 10.53
C LEU A 676 26.07 -23.77 10.79
N ILE A 677 25.30 -24.56 10.03
CA ILE A 677 23.85 -24.66 10.23
C ILE A 677 23.53 -25.24 11.61
N GLU A 678 24.35 -26.16 12.13
CA GLU A 678 24.23 -26.70 13.51
C GLU A 678 24.41 -25.65 14.61
N SER A 679 24.92 -24.45 14.29
CA SER A 679 24.96 -23.31 15.24
C SER A 679 23.58 -22.67 15.46
N LEU A 680 22.58 -23.01 14.65
CA LEU A 680 21.20 -22.58 14.85
C LEU A 680 20.53 -23.44 15.93
N ASP A 681 20.10 -22.83 17.03
CA ASP A 681 19.45 -23.59 18.10
C ASP A 681 17.99 -23.94 17.78
N ILE A 682 17.19 -22.95 17.34
CA ILE A 682 15.75 -23.11 17.13
C ILE A 682 15.32 -22.71 15.73
N LEU A 683 14.50 -23.58 15.14
CA LEU A 683 13.74 -23.30 13.93
C LEU A 683 12.23 -23.26 14.25
N ILE A 684 11.60 -22.14 13.93
CA ILE A 684 10.14 -21.96 14.03
C ILE A 684 9.54 -22.02 12.64
N VAL A 685 8.68 -23.00 12.39
CA VAL A 685 7.97 -23.13 11.11
C VAL A 685 6.57 -22.53 11.24
N MET A 686 6.25 -21.55 10.41
CA MET A 686 4.96 -20.88 10.34
C MET A 686 4.13 -21.47 9.20
N THR A 687 2.84 -21.73 9.47
CA THR A 687 1.89 -22.19 8.46
C THR A 687 0.61 -21.36 8.47
N SER A 688 -0.13 -21.41 7.37
CA SER A 688 -1.50 -20.93 7.26
C SER A 688 -2.39 -22.12 6.94
N SER A 689 -3.38 -22.40 7.80
CA SER A 689 -4.37 -23.44 7.53
C SER A 689 -5.76 -22.84 7.33
N SER A 690 -6.57 -23.51 6.51
CA SER A 690 -7.95 -23.13 6.21
C SER A 690 -8.88 -24.08 6.97
N GLU A 691 -9.44 -23.63 8.10
CA GLU A 691 -10.37 -24.44 8.89
C GLU A 691 -11.77 -23.81 8.84
N LYS A 692 -12.77 -24.56 8.35
CA LYS A 692 -14.19 -24.14 8.29
C LYS A 692 -14.40 -22.71 7.73
N GLY A 693 -13.65 -22.36 6.69
CA GLY A 693 -13.68 -21.04 6.05
C GLY A 693 -12.62 -20.05 6.54
N LYS A 694 -12.08 -20.21 7.76
CA LYS A 694 -11.12 -19.29 8.39
C LYS A 694 -9.68 -19.64 8.03
N SER A 695 -8.99 -18.74 7.32
CA SER A 695 -7.53 -18.81 7.19
C SER A 695 -6.89 -18.30 8.49
N VAL A 696 -6.23 -19.19 9.24
CA VAL A 696 -5.55 -18.83 10.48
C VAL A 696 -4.09 -19.22 10.43
N ARG A 697 -3.23 -18.28 10.85
CA ARG A 697 -1.79 -18.51 10.97
C ARG A 697 -1.48 -19.21 12.27
N ARG A 698 -0.59 -20.19 12.21
CA ARG A 698 -0.15 -20.98 13.35
C ARG A 698 1.35 -21.20 13.24
N VAL A 699 2.03 -21.21 14.37
CA VAL A 699 3.32 -21.89 14.46
C VAL A 699 3.03 -23.38 14.22
N LYS A 700 3.44 -23.91 13.06
CA LYS A 700 3.27 -25.33 12.72
C LYS A 700 4.06 -26.19 13.70
N GLU A 701 5.32 -25.84 13.92
CA GLU A 701 6.23 -26.54 14.80
C GLU A 701 7.35 -25.59 15.28
N VAL A 702 7.79 -25.80 16.51
CA VAL A 702 9.04 -25.25 17.08
C VAL A 702 9.98 -26.42 17.27
N VAL A 703 11.17 -26.29 16.69
CA VAL A 703 12.12 -27.39 16.58
C VAL A 703 13.49 -26.95 17.08
N GLU A 704 14.10 -27.77 17.93
CA GLU A 704 15.49 -27.64 18.34
C GLU A 704 16.37 -28.45 17.38
N ILE A 705 17.34 -27.82 16.74
CA ILE A 705 18.29 -28.51 15.85
C ILE A 705 19.38 -29.15 16.72
N GLN A 706 19.63 -30.45 16.55
CA GLN A 706 20.71 -31.15 17.27
C GLN A 706 21.91 -31.40 16.38
N SER A 707 21.68 -31.99 15.21
CA SER A 707 22.72 -32.30 14.24
C SER A 707 22.12 -32.43 12.84
N ILE A 708 22.96 -32.33 11.83
CA ILE A 708 22.58 -32.47 10.43
C ILE A 708 23.44 -33.56 9.80
N ASP A 709 22.80 -34.58 9.24
CA ASP A 709 23.50 -35.63 8.52
C ASP A 709 24.12 -35.06 7.25
N SER A 710 25.45 -34.92 7.26
CA SER A 710 26.25 -34.41 6.15
C SER A 710 26.10 -35.15 4.82
N LYS A 711 25.62 -36.40 4.82
CA LYS A 711 25.39 -37.19 3.59
C LYS A 711 23.98 -37.04 3.05
N THR A 712 22.98 -36.83 3.92
CA THR A 712 21.56 -36.84 3.53
C THR A 712 20.88 -35.48 3.63
N GLY A 713 21.49 -34.50 4.29
CA GLY A 713 20.91 -33.17 4.55
C GLY A 713 19.72 -33.21 5.52
N LYS A 714 19.51 -34.33 6.22
CA LYS A 714 18.42 -34.47 7.18
C LYS A 714 18.86 -33.97 8.55
N ALA A 715 18.09 -33.04 9.13
CA ALA A 715 18.29 -32.65 10.52
C ALA A 715 17.71 -33.69 11.48
N HIS A 716 18.53 -34.09 12.45
CA HIS A 716 18.07 -34.66 13.70
C HIS A 716 17.64 -33.52 14.60
N ALA A 717 16.35 -33.51 14.93
CA ALA A 717 15.74 -32.35 15.57
C ALA A 717 14.61 -32.75 16.53
N ILE A 718 14.50 -32.04 17.64
CA ILE A 718 13.49 -32.28 18.68
C ILE A 718 12.35 -31.28 18.49
N ARG A 719 11.12 -31.78 18.36
CA ARG A 719 9.92 -30.93 18.31
C ARG A 719 9.43 -30.65 19.72
N THR A 720 9.60 -29.42 20.19
CA THR A 720 9.11 -28.99 21.52
C THR A 720 7.65 -28.58 21.47
N PHE A 721 7.20 -28.02 20.35
CA PHE A 721 5.79 -27.71 20.12
C PHE A 721 5.38 -28.10 18.72
N ASN A 722 4.18 -28.64 18.56
CA ASN A 722 3.58 -28.86 17.25
C ASN A 722 2.08 -28.56 17.27
N TRP A 723 1.60 -27.91 16.22
CA TRP A 723 0.18 -27.64 16.05
C TRP A 723 -0.54 -28.90 15.53
N ILE A 724 -1.72 -29.17 16.08
CA ILE A 724 -2.60 -30.26 15.67
C ILE A 724 -3.77 -29.64 14.87
N PRO A 725 -3.78 -29.77 13.53
CA PRO A 725 -4.78 -29.11 12.69
C PRO A 725 -6.22 -29.49 13.02
N ALA A 726 -6.47 -30.74 13.41
CA ALA A 726 -7.80 -31.26 13.64
C ALA A 726 -8.50 -30.69 14.89
N THR A 727 -7.73 -30.21 15.87
CA THR A 727 -8.28 -29.70 17.15
C THR A 727 -7.95 -28.23 17.40
N ASP A 728 -7.18 -27.60 16.51
CA ASP A 728 -6.59 -26.27 16.67
C ASP A 728 -5.85 -26.07 18.00
N LYS A 729 -5.25 -27.14 18.53
CA LYS A 729 -4.45 -27.13 19.76
C LYS A 729 -2.98 -27.30 19.45
N PHE A 730 -2.14 -26.82 20.36
CA PHE A 730 -0.71 -27.08 20.33
C PHE A 730 -0.40 -28.22 21.28
N LYS A 731 0.28 -29.25 20.78
CA LYS A 731 0.90 -30.26 21.62
C LYS A 731 2.16 -29.63 22.21
N ASP A 732 2.21 -29.66 23.54
CA ASP A 732 3.38 -29.26 24.33
C ASP A 732 4.24 -30.49 24.59
N SER A 733 5.51 -30.42 24.24
CA SER A 733 6.52 -31.44 24.49
C SER A 733 7.81 -30.76 24.99
N MET A 734 7.69 -29.62 25.67
CA MET A 734 8.79 -28.85 26.23
C MET A 734 9.69 -29.65 27.18
N GLN A 735 9.15 -30.66 27.87
CA GLN A 735 9.92 -31.56 28.75
C GLN A 735 11.03 -32.35 28.03
N ASN A 736 10.96 -32.43 26.70
CA ASN A 736 11.97 -33.07 25.86
C ASN A 736 13.03 -32.09 25.36
N SER A 737 12.96 -30.81 25.74
CA SER A 737 13.94 -29.79 25.34
C SER A 737 15.32 -30.15 25.85
N GLU A 738 16.27 -30.29 24.94
CA GLU A 738 17.69 -30.46 25.27
C GLU A 738 18.36 -29.10 25.47
N ILE A 739 17.88 -28.03 24.82
CA ILE A 739 18.35 -26.67 25.08
C ILE A 739 18.13 -26.28 26.55
N LEU A 740 16.98 -26.58 27.15
CA LEU A 740 16.76 -26.31 28.58
C LEU A 740 17.69 -27.12 29.49
N ARG A 741 18.07 -28.35 29.12
CA ARG A 741 19.07 -29.13 29.85
C ARG A 741 20.46 -28.54 29.71
N ARG A 742 20.82 -28.09 28.50
CA ARG A 742 22.07 -27.39 28.22
C ARG A 742 22.17 -26.12 29.06
N ILE A 743 21.13 -25.28 29.07
CA ILE A 743 21.07 -24.07 29.92
C ILE A 743 21.16 -24.42 31.40
N SER A 744 20.48 -25.48 31.86
CA SER A 744 20.55 -25.97 33.25
C SER A 744 21.99 -26.32 33.65
N PHE A 745 22.71 -27.00 32.76
CA PHE A 745 24.10 -27.37 32.96
C PHE A 745 25.04 -26.15 32.94
N GLU A 746 24.91 -25.29 31.94
CA GLU A 746 25.77 -24.10 31.75
C GLU A 746 25.62 -23.05 32.85
N THR A 747 24.38 -22.83 33.32
CA THR A 747 24.09 -21.85 34.37
C THR A 747 24.21 -22.41 35.79
N GLY A 748 24.34 -23.75 35.93
CA GLY A 748 24.26 -24.44 37.22
C GLY A 748 22.87 -24.39 37.88
N THR A 749 21.84 -23.90 37.18
CA THR A 749 20.48 -23.80 37.70
C THR A 749 19.77 -25.15 37.55
N PRO A 750 19.19 -25.75 38.61
CA PRO A 750 18.47 -27.00 38.48
C PRO A 750 17.33 -26.92 37.47
N TYR A 751 17.16 -27.95 36.64
CA TYR A 751 16.11 -28.01 35.61
C TYR A 751 14.70 -27.73 36.18
N SER A 752 14.43 -28.19 37.40
CA SER A 752 13.17 -27.93 38.11
C SER A 752 12.91 -26.43 38.37
N GLN A 753 13.95 -25.64 38.63
CA GLN A 753 13.84 -24.19 38.80
C GLN A 753 13.62 -23.47 37.47
N ILE A 754 14.27 -23.93 36.39
CA ILE A 754 14.04 -23.41 35.03
C ILE A 754 12.59 -23.61 34.62
N VAL A 755 12.05 -24.82 34.80
CA VAL A 755 10.63 -25.10 34.51
C VAL A 755 9.71 -24.22 35.34
N LYS A 756 10.04 -23.97 36.62
CA LYS A 756 9.28 -23.08 37.49
C LYS A 756 9.30 -21.62 37.01
N GLU A 757 10.43 -21.15 36.49
CA GLU A 757 10.55 -19.80 35.93
C GLU A 757 9.74 -19.64 34.65
N ILE A 758 9.76 -20.64 33.75
CA ILE A 758 8.91 -20.65 32.55
C ILE A 758 7.42 -20.63 32.94
N GLU A 759 7.02 -21.41 33.94
CA GLU A 759 5.64 -21.40 34.45
C GLU A 759 5.27 -20.05 35.09
N THR A 760 6.24 -19.36 35.71
CA THR A 760 6.04 -18.01 36.25
C THR A 760 5.77 -17.00 35.12
N ARG A 761 6.57 -17.03 34.05
CA ARG A 761 6.36 -16.19 32.85
C ARG A 761 5.04 -16.48 32.16
N LYS A 762 4.65 -17.75 32.10
CA LYS A 762 3.34 -18.15 31.57
C LYS A 762 2.20 -17.49 32.34
N LYS A 763 2.26 -17.46 33.69
CA LYS A 763 1.26 -16.75 34.51
C LYS A 763 1.19 -15.25 34.21
N VAL A 764 2.34 -14.61 33.96
CA VAL A 764 2.39 -13.19 33.56
C VAL A 764 1.68 -13.00 32.22
N LEU A 765 1.98 -13.81 31.21
CA LEU A 765 1.34 -13.75 29.90
C LEU A 765 -0.17 -14.05 29.95
N GLU A 766 -0.59 -15.02 30.76
CA GLU A 766 -2.02 -15.32 31.01
C GLU A 766 -2.73 -14.17 31.72
N TRP A 767 -2.07 -13.52 32.68
CA TRP A 767 -2.59 -12.32 33.33
C TRP A 767 -2.74 -11.16 32.34
N MET A 768 -1.77 -10.94 31.46
CA MET A 768 -1.85 -9.93 30.40
C MET A 768 -3.01 -10.22 29.43
N GLU A 769 -3.18 -11.48 29.02
CA GLU A 769 -4.30 -11.88 28.14
C GLU A 769 -5.65 -11.65 28.82
N ARG A 770 -5.81 -12.11 30.07
CA ARG A 770 -7.05 -11.92 30.86
C ARG A 770 -7.40 -10.45 31.05
N ASN A 771 -6.40 -9.59 31.19
CA ASN A 771 -6.57 -8.14 31.38
C ASN A 771 -6.60 -7.34 30.06
N GLY A 772 -6.54 -8.01 28.91
CA GLY A 772 -6.66 -7.36 27.61
C GLY A 772 -5.46 -6.51 27.20
N ILE A 773 -4.27 -6.81 27.74
CA ILE A 773 -3.03 -6.08 27.48
C ILE A 773 -2.38 -6.61 26.19
N TYR A 774 -2.66 -5.92 25.09
CA TYR A 774 -2.24 -6.35 23.74
C TYR A 774 -1.45 -5.27 22.96
N GLN A 775 -1.24 -4.09 23.54
CA GLN A 775 -0.50 -3.03 22.86
C GLN A 775 0.99 -3.27 23.01
N PHE A 776 1.72 -3.15 21.91
CA PHE A 776 3.16 -3.40 21.86
C PHE A 776 3.91 -2.66 22.98
N ALA A 777 3.68 -1.36 23.15
CA ALA A 777 4.35 -0.59 24.20
C ALA A 777 3.94 -1.00 25.62
N GLU A 778 2.68 -1.36 25.86
CA GLU A 778 2.23 -1.81 27.20
C GLU A 778 2.79 -3.19 27.54
N VAL A 779 2.86 -4.07 26.54
CA VAL A 779 3.48 -5.38 26.66
C VAL A 779 4.97 -5.22 26.95
N ALA A 780 5.69 -4.40 26.16
CA ALA A 780 7.10 -4.11 26.39
C ALA A 780 7.36 -3.51 27.78
N ASP A 781 6.56 -2.54 28.22
CA ASP A 781 6.69 -1.92 29.55
C ASP A 781 6.59 -2.97 30.67
N ILE A 782 5.67 -3.94 30.55
CA ILE A 782 5.50 -5.02 31.53
C ILE A 782 6.65 -6.02 31.47
N LEU A 783 7.10 -6.41 30.28
CA LEU A 783 8.26 -7.29 30.12
C LEU A 783 9.52 -6.64 30.70
N ASN A 784 9.76 -5.37 30.39
CA ASN A 784 10.87 -4.58 30.92
C ASN A 784 10.81 -4.47 32.45
N LEU A 785 9.61 -4.25 33.00
CA LEU A 785 9.44 -4.25 34.46
C LEU A 785 9.61 -5.64 35.07
N TYR A 786 9.21 -6.72 34.38
CA TYR A 786 9.42 -8.08 34.86
C TYR A 786 10.91 -8.40 34.99
N TYR A 787 11.72 -7.99 34.00
CA TYR A 787 13.18 -8.10 34.07
C TYR A 787 13.76 -7.34 35.27
N LYS A 788 13.26 -6.14 35.54
CA LYS A 788 13.78 -5.26 36.59
C LYS A 788 13.31 -5.64 38.01
N GLU A 789 12.02 -5.91 38.18
CA GLU A 789 11.35 -6.14 39.46
C GLU A 789 10.27 -7.23 39.34
N PRO A 790 10.66 -8.51 39.15
CA PRO A 790 9.71 -9.60 38.90
C PRO A 790 8.70 -9.77 40.05
N LYS A 791 9.13 -9.53 41.30
CA LYS A 791 8.26 -9.58 42.48
C LYS A 791 7.08 -8.61 42.42
N ILE A 792 7.28 -7.40 41.85
CA ILE A 792 6.20 -6.43 41.70
C ILE A 792 5.19 -6.89 40.65
N VAL A 793 5.69 -7.34 39.49
CA VAL A 793 4.84 -7.84 38.43
C VAL A 793 4.04 -9.05 38.92
N MET A 794 4.69 -9.97 39.63
CA MET A 794 4.02 -11.14 40.21
C MET A 794 2.98 -10.75 41.27
N LYS A 795 3.24 -9.75 42.10
CA LYS A 795 2.21 -9.22 43.01
C LYS A 795 0.99 -8.67 42.25
N TRP A 796 1.18 -7.99 41.12
CA TRP A 796 0.06 -7.55 40.28
C TRP A 796 -0.67 -8.70 39.60
N VAL A 797 0.05 -9.75 39.22
CA VAL A 797 -0.52 -10.99 38.68
C VAL A 797 -1.40 -11.68 39.73
N GLU A 798 -0.93 -11.77 40.99
CA GLU A 798 -1.63 -12.36 42.13
C GLU A 798 -2.84 -11.53 42.56
N ASP A 799 -2.65 -10.21 42.73
CA ASP A 799 -3.70 -9.26 43.13
C ASP A 799 -4.68 -8.95 41.97
N ASN A 800 -4.41 -9.47 40.77
CA ASN A 800 -5.08 -9.13 39.51
C ASN A 800 -5.25 -7.60 39.30
N LYS A 801 -4.21 -6.84 39.64
CA LYS A 801 -4.23 -5.37 39.66
C LYS A 801 -3.69 -4.79 38.35
N LEU A 802 -4.50 -3.99 37.65
CA LEU A 802 -4.04 -3.24 36.48
C LEU A 802 -3.29 -1.96 36.89
N PRO A 803 -1.98 -1.84 36.64
CA PRO A 803 -1.26 -0.59 36.87
C PRO A 803 -1.67 0.45 35.81
N SER A 804 -1.76 1.72 36.20
CA SER A 804 -1.87 2.79 35.20
C SER A 804 -0.54 2.93 34.44
N ARG A 805 -0.58 3.32 33.16
CA ARG A 805 0.64 3.49 32.37
C ARG A 805 1.59 4.53 32.98
N ALA A 806 1.07 5.55 33.66
CA ALA A 806 1.87 6.52 34.41
C ALA A 806 2.60 5.88 35.60
N GLN A 807 1.98 4.92 36.30
CA GLN A 807 2.61 4.18 37.39
C GLN A 807 3.72 3.25 36.87
N LEU A 808 3.48 2.56 35.76
CA LEU A 808 4.48 1.74 35.07
C LEU A 808 5.70 2.58 34.64
N GLN A 809 5.46 3.68 33.92
CA GLN A 809 6.51 4.57 33.42
C GLN A 809 7.29 5.26 34.56
N ALA A 810 6.62 5.65 35.65
CA ALA A 810 7.30 6.19 36.82
C ALA A 810 8.24 5.18 37.49
N LYS A 811 7.84 3.90 37.53
CA LYS A 811 8.68 2.79 38.06
C LYS A 811 9.85 2.45 37.14
N LEU A 812 9.66 2.52 35.83
CA LEU A 812 10.73 2.36 34.86
C LEU A 812 11.77 3.49 35.00
N LYS A 813 11.35 4.76 35.06
CA LYS A 813 12.24 5.93 35.18
C LYS A 813 13.06 6.01 36.47
N LYS A 814 12.52 5.59 37.62
CA LYS A 814 13.09 5.85 38.96
C LYS A 814 14.44 5.19 39.31
N ARG A 815 15.10 4.48 38.39
CA ARG A 815 16.33 3.72 38.72
C ARG A 815 17.35 3.58 37.58
N TRP A 816 17.11 4.24 36.45
CA TRP A 816 18.11 4.39 35.37
C TRP A 816 18.86 5.72 35.51
N GLU A 817 19.07 6.16 36.76
CA GLU A 817 20.14 7.09 37.07
C GLU A 817 21.39 6.22 37.22
N SER A 818 22.42 6.53 36.43
CA SER A 818 23.67 5.78 36.33
C SER A 818 24.22 5.37 37.70
N SER A 819 24.76 4.16 37.79
CA SER A 819 25.54 3.62 38.90
C SER A 819 26.85 4.39 39.22
N THR A 820 27.00 5.60 38.69
CA THR A 820 28.04 6.55 39.09
C THR A 820 27.42 7.57 40.04
N GLU A 821 27.36 7.24 41.33
CA GLU A 821 27.39 8.22 42.43
C GLU A 821 28.78 8.87 42.49
N LEU A 822 29.21 9.52 41.39
CA LEU A 822 30.35 10.41 41.40
C LEU A 822 29.81 11.83 41.45
N GLU A 823 29.71 12.35 42.67
CA GLU A 823 29.64 13.79 42.90
C GLU A 823 30.92 14.40 42.32
N PHE A 824 30.79 15.20 41.26
CA PHE A 824 31.82 16.15 40.90
C PHE A 824 31.86 17.19 42.02
N ILE A 825 32.78 17.01 42.97
CA ILE A 825 33.23 18.10 43.82
C ILE A 825 34.00 19.05 42.90
N SER A 826 33.39 20.19 42.60
CA SER A 826 34.06 21.29 41.93
C SER A 826 34.94 22.03 42.94
N ASP A 827 36.26 21.96 42.76
CA ASP A 827 37.20 23.00 43.19
C ASP A 827 37.61 23.86 41.98
#